data_AF-A0A8C1NT13-F1
#
_entry.id   AF-A0A8C1NT13-F1
#
_cell.length_a   1.000
_cell.length_b   1.000
_cell.length_c   1.000
_cell.angle_alpha   90.00
_cell.angle_beta   90.00
_cell.angle_gamma   90.00
#
_symmetry.space_group_name_H-M   'P 1'
#
loop_
_entity.id
_entity.type
_entity.pdbx_description
1 polymer ?
#
loop_
_entity_poly.entity_id
_entity_poly.type
_entity_poly.pdbx_seq_one_letter_code
_entity_poly.pdbx_strand_id
1 'polypeptide(L)'
;MSSCTLLKQLLYYLIIYGHNLIFLSRRPINGMTGFVLSSSALPCVSCRQYGVVPEQRGLVKDEPSVAVRSKQAQQFDWALAKLDSSVRRTGRVTKTLLLRIFHDICRTGYPSGNQALLMLRSCGSLLPEVPLAERIELSQLIWDQLQELGATYDVSHYNALLKTYLQNEFRFSPTDFLAKMEAANVQPNRVTYQRLIAAYCEVGDIEGASTILGFMKSKDLPITEAVFNSLVTGHARAGDMDSAEGIFSVMKGAGIEPGPDTYLSLLSSYAEKGDIAKIKQTLETVENADIHLMDRDLMQVVFSLTKAGHQQYVPEIVERMRHERGYVPDAMNLCLSLITHGHEETAFSVLKSFTGLLAESQTSDSPDLGNFFLRHCVNMDKNIVRFCKDLKDSGLHSSPLQFTLQCALEAKKTGMAVELMRRMKEEGLPLRPHYFWPLFTHYQKEKNISGTLQALRAMQELGVASDIDTFSIYILPSFPSVDSARTSLKEAGIDVDANILIAAELRTEASRGNLAGLFSLMSSPALPNIDLSAFRASLISGFRGFKLVVLSFFVENVAYFLYNLIDSMNETEVHSKEEQIREYFGLLKNMNISISLNIFRGIRNILESYQVPELVKKLERALELKIQYEADMSPAAYAMLINLCCRHDNAEEALKLKMELARKDSEVALDAQKYVALVRVLSKHGKLEEAIDMLKEMKEKDVQLRDSTISLLTLTMNTAAMKGDANTIRRLQETIFTLGLAKPSSNLCSPLITCYLESGNYAGAFDATVEVHKQYNQMPKIHDLICGLVEKGDAELLQKVMEFLSQERGEMMMLYDLYFAFLQTGRYKEARKIIETPGLRARPTRLQWFAEKCIAAQQMEPLENMVDMTFKLFECDRDDMYHYLLRLCKETNDWQKAEATWMKMQEENLAPRERTLRLLADILKNNDKEVPFEVPEVKEPTQFPEFSLTDNANNLLIISQVKRCQMKDALGTLKGMLQADQVPSQLAITRLVQGLGSEGKTQDIQEVEALVKTLGSIKMSSMLFVNNTALAHIKNEDIDSAVELLESFYIQNTDNQKSSISFVFRKVLDANNDAALDKLSAMVERLCNHFASYRAATDLFLIYLDTGRTEEAKFLLQVLSLTNQDMHEDSVTLLNCLDKDFRSAKALYERMQAEGVKADELTLKRLALLYKEAGEPVPFEEPPIQENREKYPPPH
;
A
#
# COMPACT_ATOMS: atom_id res chain seq x y z
N MET A 1 19.85 39.83 34.58
CA MET A 1 19.55 40.15 35.99
C MET A 1 18.04 40.12 36.18
N SER A 2 17.55 39.68 37.35
CA SER A 2 16.24 39.98 37.97
C SER A 2 15.00 40.10 37.03
N SER A 3 13.99 39.22 37.06
CA SER A 3 13.38 38.53 38.22
C SER A 3 12.80 37.19 37.74
N CYS A 4 13.15 36.00 38.24
CA CYS A 4 13.11 35.45 39.61
C CYS A 4 11.69 35.05 40.10
N THR A 5 11.61 33.78 40.54
CA THR A 5 10.71 33.22 41.59
C THR A 5 9.20 33.47 41.53
N LEU A 6 8.45 32.52 40.96
CA LEU A 6 7.08 32.22 41.42
C LEU A 6 6.64 30.74 41.38
N LEU A 7 7.38 29.83 40.71
CA LEU A 7 6.91 28.45 40.43
C LEU A 7 7.69 27.29 41.09
N LYS A 8 8.56 27.60 42.07
CA LYS A 8 9.32 26.58 42.84
C LYS A 8 9.16 26.68 44.37
N GLN A 9 8.18 27.45 44.86
CA GLN A 9 8.00 27.67 46.30
C GLN A 9 6.53 27.61 46.79
N LEU A 10 5.63 27.00 46.00
CA LEU A 10 4.43 26.33 46.55
C LEU A 10 4.76 24.86 46.85
N LEU A 11 5.80 24.72 47.68
CA LEU A 11 6.27 23.48 48.26
C LEU A 11 5.54 23.29 49.61
N TYR A 12 5.17 22.05 49.92
CA TYR A 12 5.33 21.52 51.29
C TYR A 12 4.45 22.12 52.42
N TYR A 13 3.12 22.00 52.33
CA TYR A 13 2.24 22.09 53.51
C TYR A 13 1.18 20.97 53.56
N LEU A 14 1.32 20.11 54.57
CA LEU A 14 0.31 19.17 55.15
C LEU A 14 -0.17 18.02 54.25
N ILE A 15 -0.04 16.72 54.55
CA ILE A 15 0.05 15.91 55.79
C ILE A 15 -1.29 15.73 56.54
N ILE A 16 -1.82 14.49 56.47
CA ILE A 16 -2.77 13.78 57.36
C ILE A 16 -4.31 14.07 57.23
N TYR A 17 -5.07 12.99 57.48
CA TYR A 17 -6.53 12.75 57.41
C TYR A 17 -7.11 12.35 56.03
N GLY A 18 -7.91 11.28 55.90
CA GLY A 18 -8.24 10.23 56.89
C GLY A 18 -9.59 9.55 56.69
N HIS A 19 -9.56 8.21 56.59
CA HIS A 19 -10.62 7.24 56.93
C HIS A 19 -11.86 6.99 56.02
N ASN A 20 -12.06 5.67 55.82
CA ASN A 20 -13.32 4.91 55.81
C ASN A 20 -14.28 5.03 54.62
N LEU A 21 -14.34 3.93 53.86
CA LEU A 21 -15.56 3.13 53.82
C LEU A 21 -15.22 1.63 53.75
N ILE A 22 -15.48 0.93 54.85
CA ILE A 22 -15.45 -0.53 54.94
C ILE A 22 -16.85 -1.02 54.56
N PHE A 23 -16.95 -2.03 53.69
CA PHE A 23 -18.07 -2.97 53.77
C PHE A 23 -17.57 -4.41 53.69
N LEU A 24 -18.04 -5.21 54.65
CA LEU A 24 -17.72 -6.63 54.80
C LEU A 24 -18.78 -7.48 54.10
N SER A 25 -18.37 -8.51 53.38
CA SER A 25 -19.12 -9.77 53.36
C SER A 25 -18.20 -10.97 53.17
N ARG A 26 -18.27 -11.91 54.11
CA ARG A 26 -17.46 -13.14 54.17
C ARG A 26 -18.04 -14.22 53.24
N ARG A 27 -17.18 -15.07 52.65
CA ARG A 27 -17.02 -16.49 53.04
C ARG A 27 -15.99 -17.24 52.17
N PRO A 28 -15.10 -18.07 52.75
CA PRO A 28 -14.31 -19.08 52.04
C PRO A 28 -14.94 -20.48 52.14
N ILE A 29 -14.60 -21.39 51.23
CA ILE A 29 -14.81 -22.85 51.38
C ILE A 29 -13.53 -23.58 50.93
N ASN A 30 -13.14 -24.61 51.69
CA ASN A 30 -11.91 -25.41 51.54
C ASN A 30 -12.15 -26.75 50.83
N GLY A 31 -11.06 -27.37 50.34
CA GLY A 31 -10.94 -28.80 50.02
C GLY A 31 -11.15 -29.14 48.54
N MET A 32 -10.53 -30.19 47.96
CA MET A 32 -9.64 -31.22 48.51
C MET A 32 -8.56 -31.67 47.49
N THR A 33 -7.34 -31.81 48.02
CA THR A 33 -6.35 -32.89 47.82
C THR A 33 -6.72 -34.15 47.02
N GLY A 34 -5.76 -34.69 46.23
CA GLY A 34 -5.52 -36.14 46.14
C GLY A 34 -5.01 -36.72 44.80
N PHE A 35 -4.04 -37.65 44.89
CA PHE A 35 -3.51 -38.56 43.84
C PHE A 35 -2.68 -37.93 42.69
N VAL A 36 -1.36 -38.12 42.52
CA VAL A 36 -0.33 -39.12 42.94
C VAL A 36 -0.21 -40.38 42.05
N LEU A 37 0.87 -40.35 41.23
CA LEU A 37 1.69 -41.45 40.68
C LEU A 37 1.06 -42.58 39.83
N SER A 38 1.57 -42.69 38.58
CA SER A 38 2.32 -43.90 38.18
C SER A 38 3.33 -43.59 37.08
N SER A 39 4.61 -43.84 37.35
CA SER A 39 5.72 -43.74 36.39
C SER A 39 6.00 -45.07 35.70
N SER A 40 6.34 -45.05 34.41
CA SER A 40 7.17 -46.08 33.77
C SER A 40 8.18 -45.43 32.86
N ALA A 41 9.46 -45.70 33.08
CA ALA A 41 10.55 -44.84 32.69
C ALA A 41 11.44 -45.44 31.58
N LEU A 42 12.00 -44.54 30.74
CA LEU A 42 13.42 -44.46 30.33
C LEU A 42 14.02 -45.56 29.43
N PRO A 43 15.26 -45.37 28.88
CA PRO A 43 16.10 -44.16 28.74
C PRO A 43 16.35 -43.82 27.23
N CYS A 44 17.07 -42.79 26.76
CA CYS A 44 18.29 -42.05 27.19
C CYS A 44 18.23 -40.58 26.65
N VAL A 45 19.30 -39.78 26.57
CA VAL A 45 20.15 -39.11 27.61
C VAL A 45 21.07 -38.09 26.90
N SER A 46 21.43 -36.90 27.41
CA SER A 46 20.73 -35.96 28.31
C SER A 46 21.45 -34.58 28.30
N CYS A 47 20.76 -33.48 28.65
CA CYS A 47 21.39 -32.26 29.18
C CYS A 47 20.56 -31.73 30.37
N ARG A 48 21.07 -31.89 31.59
CA ARG A 48 20.42 -31.40 32.82
C ARG A 48 20.82 -29.95 33.09
N GLN A 49 19.83 -29.08 33.32
CA GLN A 49 20.05 -27.84 34.07
C GLN A 49 19.81 -28.11 35.55
N TYR A 50 20.79 -27.78 36.39
CA TYR A 50 20.57 -27.62 37.83
C TYR A 50 20.07 -26.20 38.08
N GLY A 51 18.90 -26.07 38.69
CA GLY A 51 18.35 -24.81 39.20
C GLY A 51 17.80 -25.03 40.59
N VAL A 52 18.61 -24.74 41.61
CA VAL A 52 18.13 -24.68 43.01
C VAL A 52 17.28 -23.43 43.15
N VAL A 53 16.06 -23.58 43.67
CA VAL A 53 15.15 -22.46 43.94
C VAL A 53 15.55 -21.81 45.28
N PRO A 54 15.93 -20.53 45.33
CA PRO A 54 15.93 -19.76 46.56
C PRO A 54 14.54 -19.13 46.76
N GLU A 55 13.93 -19.34 47.91
CA GLU A 55 12.72 -18.59 48.31
C GLU A 55 13.06 -17.10 48.48
N GLN A 56 12.59 -16.24 47.58
CA GLN A 56 12.50 -14.81 47.84
C GLN A 56 11.04 -14.41 48.11
N ARG A 57 10.74 -14.20 49.40
CA ARG A 57 9.50 -13.53 49.83
C ARG A 57 9.62 -12.03 49.60
N GLY A 58 8.65 -11.45 48.89
CA GLY A 58 8.26 -10.05 49.08
C GLY A 58 8.58 -9.09 47.93
N LEU A 59 7.68 -9.02 46.96
CA LEU A 59 6.97 -7.80 46.55
C LEU A 59 6.05 -8.16 45.37
N VAL A 60 4.73 -8.19 45.61
CA VAL A 60 3.75 -8.46 44.54
C VAL A 60 3.70 -7.22 43.64
N LYS A 61 4.29 -7.33 42.45
CA LYS A 61 3.88 -6.54 41.29
C LYS A 61 2.84 -7.37 40.53
N ASP A 62 1.77 -6.73 40.06
CA ASP A 62 0.66 -7.41 39.40
C ASP A 62 1.14 -8.28 38.23
N GLU A 63 0.75 -9.56 38.25
CA GLU A 63 1.10 -10.49 37.18
C GLU A 63 0.41 -10.06 35.87
N PRO A 64 1.14 -9.92 34.73
CA PRO A 64 0.52 -9.60 33.47
C PRO A 64 -0.41 -10.74 33.04
N SER A 65 -1.61 -10.38 32.57
CA SER A 65 -2.68 -11.32 32.24
C SER A 65 -2.25 -12.33 31.17
N VAL A 66 -2.91 -13.49 31.15
CA VAL A 66 -2.59 -14.61 30.24
C VAL A 66 -2.57 -14.18 28.76
N ALA A 67 -3.46 -13.26 28.37
CA ALA A 67 -3.50 -12.67 27.04
C ALA A 67 -2.22 -11.86 26.70
N VAL A 68 -1.67 -11.09 27.65
CA VAL A 68 -0.42 -10.34 27.47
C VAL A 68 0.76 -11.30 27.28
N ARG A 69 0.84 -12.38 28.08
CA ARG A 69 1.90 -13.41 27.95
C ARG A 69 1.85 -14.11 26.59
N SER A 70 0.65 -14.44 26.09
CA SER A 70 0.47 -15.03 24.76
C SER A 70 0.90 -14.08 23.63
N LYS A 71 0.52 -12.80 23.72
CA LYS A 71 0.88 -11.76 22.73
C LYS A 71 2.39 -11.49 22.72
N GLN A 72 3.04 -11.47 23.90
CA GLN A 72 4.50 -11.37 24.05
C GLN A 72 5.23 -12.57 23.42
N ALA A 73 4.73 -13.79 23.58
CA ALA A 73 5.32 -14.99 22.98
C ALA A 73 5.28 -14.93 21.45
N GLN A 74 4.12 -14.69 20.85
CA GLN A 74 3.97 -14.59 19.39
C GLN A 74 4.84 -13.48 18.77
N GLN A 75 4.98 -12.34 19.46
CA GLN A 75 5.86 -11.25 19.02
C GLN A 75 7.34 -11.58 19.18
N PHE A 76 7.72 -12.29 20.24
CA PHE A 76 9.07 -12.80 20.41
C PHE A 76 9.45 -13.80 19.31
N ASP A 77 8.57 -14.76 19.01
CA ASP A 77 8.79 -15.76 17.95
C ASP A 77 8.89 -15.10 16.57
N TRP A 78 8.08 -14.09 16.29
CA TRP A 78 8.18 -13.29 15.06
C TRP A 78 9.52 -12.53 14.98
N ALA A 79 9.91 -11.83 16.05
CA ALA A 79 11.16 -11.06 16.08
C ALA A 79 12.39 -11.96 15.95
N LEU A 80 12.37 -13.10 16.66
CA LEU A 80 13.38 -14.14 16.58
C LEU A 80 13.46 -14.70 15.16
N ALA A 81 12.34 -15.13 14.56
CA ALA A 81 12.32 -15.66 13.20
C ALA A 81 12.82 -14.65 12.15
N LYS A 82 12.57 -13.34 12.32
CA LYS A 82 13.10 -12.29 11.44
C LYS A 82 14.60 -12.10 11.58
N LEU A 83 15.12 -12.01 12.81
CA LEU A 83 16.56 -11.86 13.06
C LEU A 83 17.33 -13.11 12.65
N ASP A 84 16.85 -14.29 13.05
CA ASP A 84 17.40 -15.61 12.72
C ASP A 84 17.40 -15.86 11.20
N SER A 85 16.34 -15.46 10.48
CA SER A 85 16.33 -15.47 9.01
C SER A 85 17.30 -14.47 8.37
N SER A 86 17.67 -13.37 9.03
CA SER A 86 18.71 -12.45 8.55
C SER A 86 20.09 -13.05 8.73
N VAL A 87 20.36 -13.55 9.94
CA VAL A 87 21.65 -14.16 10.32
C VAL A 87 21.92 -15.42 9.48
N ARG A 88 20.96 -16.32 9.29
CA ARG A 88 21.15 -17.52 8.44
C ARG A 88 21.43 -17.20 6.97
N ARG A 89 20.98 -16.06 6.44
CA ARG A 89 21.18 -15.70 5.02
C ARG A 89 22.44 -14.88 4.78
N THR A 90 22.86 -14.09 5.76
CA THR A 90 23.87 -13.03 5.55
C THR A 90 24.93 -12.94 6.65
N GLY A 91 24.84 -13.75 7.70
CA GLY A 91 25.69 -13.66 8.89
C GLY A 91 25.43 -12.44 9.79
N ARG A 92 24.57 -11.51 9.37
CA ARG A 92 24.39 -10.18 9.99
C ARG A 92 22.94 -9.78 10.21
N VAL A 93 22.76 -8.74 11.00
CA VAL A 93 21.52 -7.98 11.21
C VAL A 93 21.75 -6.56 10.67
N THR A 94 20.71 -5.93 10.12
CA THR A 94 20.79 -4.50 9.75
C THR A 94 20.33 -3.61 10.92
N LYS A 95 20.93 -2.43 11.06
CA LYS A 95 20.51 -1.41 12.04
C LYS A 95 19.03 -1.07 11.88
N THR A 96 18.54 -1.00 10.64
CA THR A 96 17.13 -0.71 10.31
C THR A 96 16.17 -1.82 10.76
N LEU A 97 16.54 -3.09 10.63
CA LEU A 97 15.73 -4.20 11.12
C LEU A 97 15.71 -4.23 12.66
N LEU A 98 16.87 -4.01 13.28
CA LEU A 98 16.99 -3.97 14.73
C LEU A 98 16.17 -2.82 15.34
N LEU A 99 16.32 -1.60 14.83
CA LEU A 99 15.52 -0.44 15.28
C LEU A 99 14.02 -0.62 15.02
N ARG A 100 13.62 -1.26 13.92
CA ARG A 100 12.20 -1.56 13.67
C ARG A 100 11.65 -2.49 14.76
N ILE A 101 12.34 -3.59 15.05
CA ILE A 101 11.93 -4.53 16.09
C ILE A 101 11.93 -3.83 17.47
N PHE A 102 12.93 -3.00 17.75
CA PHE A 102 12.98 -2.19 18.97
C PHE A 102 11.76 -1.27 19.11
N HIS A 103 11.45 -0.45 18.10
CA HIS A 103 10.30 0.45 18.14
C HIS A 103 8.96 -0.30 18.22
N ASP A 104 8.84 -1.46 17.57
CA ASP A 104 7.65 -2.30 17.66
C ASP A 104 7.51 -2.92 19.08
N ILE A 105 8.62 -3.25 19.77
CA ILE A 105 8.62 -3.63 21.20
C ILE A 105 8.26 -2.44 22.10
N CYS A 106 8.82 -1.25 21.87
CA CYS A 106 8.50 -0.06 22.67
C CYS A 106 7.01 0.32 22.55
N ARG A 107 6.42 0.19 21.36
CA ARG A 107 4.99 0.45 21.10
C ARG A 107 4.04 -0.48 21.85
N THR A 108 4.46 -1.68 22.24
CA THR A 108 3.59 -2.61 22.99
C THR A 108 3.61 -2.36 24.50
N GLY A 109 4.55 -1.55 25.00
CA GLY A 109 4.60 -1.06 26.38
C GLY A 109 4.98 -2.08 27.45
N TYR A 110 5.08 -3.37 27.11
CA TYR A 110 5.41 -4.45 28.04
C TYR A 110 6.46 -5.40 27.42
N PRO A 111 7.74 -5.01 27.36
CA PRO A 111 8.80 -5.86 26.83
C PRO A 111 9.03 -7.10 27.70
N SER A 112 9.15 -8.27 27.07
CA SER A 112 9.55 -9.50 27.79
C SER A 112 11.07 -9.55 27.98
N GLY A 113 11.54 -10.22 29.05
CA GLY A 113 12.98 -10.43 29.25
C GLY A 113 13.64 -11.15 28.06
N ASN A 114 12.95 -12.11 27.44
CA ASN A 114 13.49 -12.79 26.25
C ASN A 114 13.65 -11.82 25.05
N GLN A 115 12.73 -10.88 24.87
CA GLN A 115 12.85 -9.82 23.85
C GLN A 115 14.05 -8.91 24.16
N ALA A 116 14.19 -8.43 25.40
CA ALA A 116 15.33 -7.60 25.80
C ALA A 116 16.67 -8.33 25.62
N LEU A 117 16.75 -9.60 26.03
CA LEU A 117 17.93 -10.44 25.86
C LEU A 117 18.32 -10.67 24.40
N LEU A 118 17.32 -10.85 23.51
CA LEU A 118 17.54 -10.97 22.07
C LEU A 118 18.07 -9.66 21.47
N MET A 119 17.44 -8.54 21.80
CA MET A 119 17.82 -7.20 21.32
C MET A 119 19.24 -6.82 21.75
N LEU A 120 19.60 -7.03 23.01
CA LEU A 120 20.96 -6.81 23.52
C LEU A 120 21.97 -7.69 22.77
N ARG A 121 21.71 -9.00 22.61
CA ARG A 121 22.61 -9.91 21.88
C ARG A 121 22.84 -9.51 20.42
N SER A 122 21.88 -8.83 19.79
CA SER A 122 22.02 -8.30 18.42
C SER A 122 22.89 -7.05 18.31
N CYS A 123 23.20 -6.34 19.40
CA CYS A 123 23.98 -5.10 19.38
C CYS A 123 25.52 -5.29 19.36
N GLY A 124 26.00 -6.53 19.27
CA GLY A 124 27.43 -6.86 19.24
C GLY A 124 27.98 -7.08 17.82
N SER A 125 28.67 -8.19 17.62
CA SER A 125 29.32 -8.55 16.33
C SER A 125 28.37 -8.76 15.15
N LEU A 126 27.05 -8.76 15.36
CA LEU A 126 26.04 -8.95 14.31
C LEU A 126 25.72 -7.68 13.51
N LEU A 127 26.29 -6.52 13.87
CA LEU A 127 26.11 -5.23 13.20
C LEU A 127 27.40 -4.72 12.51
N PRO A 128 28.07 -5.48 11.61
CA PRO A 128 29.34 -5.06 11.00
C PRO A 128 29.26 -3.71 10.27
N GLU A 129 28.05 -3.31 9.84
CA GLU A 129 27.75 -2.03 9.19
C GLU A 129 27.69 -0.80 10.14
N VAL A 130 27.78 -0.99 11.45
CA VAL A 130 27.68 0.10 12.45
C VAL A 130 29.04 0.30 13.14
N PRO A 131 29.54 1.54 13.37
CA PRO A 131 30.75 1.80 14.14
C PRO A 131 30.65 1.33 15.59
N LEU A 132 31.77 0.94 16.21
CA LEU A 132 31.77 0.35 17.56
C LEU A 132 31.14 1.28 18.62
N ALA A 133 31.43 2.58 18.57
CA ALA A 133 30.84 3.58 19.47
C ALA A 133 29.31 3.65 19.34
N GLU A 134 28.79 3.72 18.12
CA GLU A 134 27.35 3.79 17.85
C GLU A 134 26.63 2.48 18.25
N ARG A 135 27.29 1.31 18.15
CA ARG A 135 26.74 0.05 18.68
C ARG A 135 26.60 0.08 20.21
N ILE A 136 27.51 0.77 20.91
CA ILE A 136 27.43 0.94 22.37
C ILE A 136 26.31 1.90 22.75
N GLU A 137 26.21 3.05 22.09
CA GLU A 137 25.10 3.99 22.27
C GLU A 137 23.76 3.29 22.03
N LEU A 138 23.65 2.48 20.98
CA LEU A 138 22.46 1.68 20.69
C LEU A 138 22.17 0.62 21.76
N SER A 139 23.20 -0.09 22.25
CA SER A 139 23.06 -1.10 23.32
C SER A 139 22.61 -0.46 24.64
N GLN A 140 23.15 0.72 24.99
CA GLN A 140 22.77 1.48 26.18
C GLN A 140 21.35 2.06 26.04
N LEU A 141 21.01 2.67 24.90
CA LEU A 141 19.65 3.16 24.62
C LEU A 141 18.60 2.05 24.74
N ILE A 142 18.89 0.87 24.19
CA ILE A 142 18.00 -0.30 24.27
C ILE A 142 17.90 -0.82 25.72
N TRP A 143 19.00 -0.82 26.48
CA TRP A 143 18.99 -1.19 27.90
C TRP A 143 18.11 -0.23 28.71
N ASP A 144 18.38 1.07 28.65
CA ASP A 144 17.71 2.05 29.51
C ASP A 144 16.21 2.15 29.17
N GLN A 145 15.84 2.23 27.89
CA GLN A 145 14.43 2.30 27.48
C GLN A 145 13.62 1.02 27.80
N LEU A 146 14.19 -0.17 27.64
CA LEU A 146 13.48 -1.40 28.01
C LEU A 146 13.36 -1.54 29.53
N GLN A 147 14.32 -1.01 30.31
CA GLN A 147 14.25 -0.95 31.76
C GLN A 147 13.18 0.04 32.23
N GLU A 148 13.07 1.22 31.61
CA GLU A 148 12.00 2.21 31.85
C GLU A 148 10.61 1.64 31.57
N LEU A 149 10.47 0.83 30.50
CA LEU A 149 9.24 0.10 30.16
C LEU A 149 8.99 -1.14 31.05
N GLY A 150 9.80 -1.35 32.11
CA GLY A 150 9.55 -2.37 33.13
C GLY A 150 10.12 -3.76 32.85
N ALA A 151 11.04 -3.92 31.91
CA ALA A 151 11.73 -5.20 31.72
C ALA A 151 12.54 -5.60 32.97
N THR A 152 12.38 -6.84 33.42
CA THR A 152 13.16 -7.40 34.54
C THR A 152 14.44 -8.06 34.03
N TYR A 153 15.60 -7.62 34.51
CA TYR A 153 16.90 -8.14 34.09
C TYR A 153 17.48 -9.16 35.07
N ASP A 154 17.88 -10.31 34.53
CA ASP A 154 18.57 -11.38 35.24
C ASP A 154 20.07 -11.41 34.89
N VAL A 155 20.80 -12.38 35.45
CA VAL A 155 22.22 -12.62 35.17
C VAL A 155 22.50 -12.80 33.66
N SER A 156 21.54 -13.33 32.89
CA SER A 156 21.66 -13.53 31.44
C SER A 156 21.70 -12.22 30.67
N HIS A 157 20.96 -11.20 31.11
CA HIS A 157 20.93 -9.85 30.51
C HIS A 157 22.25 -9.11 30.78
N TYR A 158 22.70 -9.07 32.04
CA TYR A 158 24.00 -8.47 32.40
C TYR A 158 25.15 -9.16 31.67
N ASN A 159 25.11 -10.49 31.56
CA ASN A 159 26.07 -11.23 30.75
C ASN A 159 25.99 -10.85 29.26
N ALA A 160 24.79 -10.69 28.68
CA ALA A 160 24.65 -10.25 27.29
C ALA A 160 25.22 -8.84 27.06
N LEU A 161 24.97 -7.91 27.99
CA LEU A 161 25.56 -6.57 27.98
C LEU A 161 27.10 -6.63 28.02
N LEU A 162 27.70 -7.41 28.94
CA LEU A 162 29.14 -7.66 28.98
C LEU A 162 29.68 -8.20 27.65
N LYS A 163 28.95 -9.12 27.00
CA LYS A 163 29.36 -9.62 25.67
C LYS A 163 29.35 -8.49 24.63
N THR A 164 28.33 -7.63 24.62
CA THR A 164 28.31 -6.49 23.67
C THR A 164 29.41 -5.48 23.96
N TYR A 165 29.74 -5.23 25.23
CA TYR A 165 30.83 -4.33 25.61
C TYR A 165 32.18 -4.84 25.12
N LEU A 166 32.48 -6.14 25.32
CA LEU A 166 33.67 -6.78 24.78
C LEU A 166 33.71 -6.73 23.24
N GLN A 167 32.61 -7.13 22.57
CA GLN A 167 32.54 -7.17 21.10
C GLN A 167 32.59 -5.80 20.41
N ASN A 168 32.38 -4.73 21.16
CA ASN A 168 32.43 -3.35 20.68
C ASN A 168 33.59 -2.56 21.33
N GLU A 169 34.57 -3.24 21.94
CA GLU A 169 35.79 -2.67 22.53
C GLU A 169 35.54 -1.55 23.56
N PHE A 170 34.40 -1.61 24.25
CA PHE A 170 34.02 -0.60 25.24
C PHE A 170 34.84 -0.75 26.51
N ARG A 171 35.50 0.34 26.92
CA ARG A 171 36.24 0.40 28.17
C ARG A 171 35.29 0.67 29.33
N PHE A 172 35.18 -0.29 30.25
CA PHE A 172 34.43 -0.18 31.50
C PHE A 172 35.26 -0.75 32.65
N SER A 173 34.98 -0.30 33.87
CA SER A 173 35.57 -0.88 35.08
C SER A 173 34.87 -2.20 35.45
N PRO A 174 35.59 -3.34 35.50
CA PRO A 174 34.98 -4.62 35.90
C PRO A 174 34.47 -4.62 37.34
N THR A 175 35.10 -3.88 38.25
CA THR A 175 34.62 -3.73 39.64
C THR A 175 33.31 -2.94 39.71
N ASP A 176 33.17 -1.89 38.91
CA ASP A 176 31.98 -1.05 38.90
C ASP A 176 30.80 -1.80 38.25
N PHE A 177 31.08 -2.66 37.28
CA PHE A 177 30.07 -3.56 36.70
C PHE A 177 29.59 -4.59 37.72
N LEU A 178 30.48 -5.16 38.54
CA LEU A 178 30.11 -6.04 39.65
C LEU A 178 29.24 -5.29 40.69
N ALA A 179 29.62 -4.07 41.05
CA ALA A 179 28.82 -3.21 41.93
C ALA A 179 27.44 -2.88 41.33
N LYS A 180 27.33 -2.65 40.01
CA LYS A 180 26.04 -2.47 39.30
C LYS A 180 25.16 -3.72 39.35
N MET A 181 25.74 -4.92 39.31
CA MET A 181 25.00 -6.18 39.48
C MET A 181 24.55 -6.38 40.93
N GLU A 182 25.42 -6.12 41.90
CA GLU A 182 25.12 -6.23 43.33
C GLU A 182 24.02 -5.24 43.77
N ALA A 183 24.09 -3.98 43.32
CA ALA A 183 23.04 -2.97 43.56
C ALA A 183 21.67 -3.34 42.95
N ALA A 184 21.65 -4.20 41.92
CA ALA A 184 20.44 -4.76 41.33
C ALA A 184 20.00 -6.09 41.98
N ASN A 185 20.67 -6.55 43.04
CA ASN A 185 20.51 -7.87 43.67
C ASN A 185 20.74 -9.07 42.73
N VAL A 186 21.55 -8.90 41.67
CA VAL A 186 21.85 -9.93 40.67
C VAL A 186 23.23 -10.54 40.96
N GLN A 187 23.27 -11.83 41.29
CA GLN A 187 24.53 -12.51 41.64
C GLN A 187 25.37 -12.89 40.39
N PRO A 188 26.66 -12.51 40.32
CA PRO A 188 27.58 -12.91 39.25
C PRO A 188 27.73 -14.43 39.16
N ASN A 189 27.75 -14.97 37.94
CA ASN A 189 27.98 -16.40 37.70
C ASN A 189 29.31 -16.67 36.96
N ARG A 190 29.61 -17.94 36.67
CA ARG A 190 30.81 -18.36 35.93
C ARG A 190 31.02 -17.55 34.64
N VAL A 191 29.97 -17.33 33.86
CA VAL A 191 30.03 -16.61 32.58
C VAL A 191 30.30 -15.12 32.79
N THR A 192 29.81 -14.55 33.90
CA THR A 192 30.13 -13.17 34.31
C THR A 192 31.63 -13.04 34.56
N TYR A 193 32.20 -13.87 35.44
CA TYR A 193 33.63 -13.82 35.77
C TYR A 193 34.53 -14.09 34.55
N GLN A 194 34.17 -15.03 33.67
CA GLN A 194 34.86 -15.26 32.40
C GLN A 194 34.93 -14.00 31.52
N ARG A 195 33.84 -13.23 31.43
CA ARG A 195 33.80 -11.99 30.63
C ARG A 195 34.52 -10.82 31.29
N LEU A 196 34.58 -10.77 32.62
CA LEU A 196 35.37 -9.77 33.34
C LEU A 196 36.89 -10.06 33.23
N ILE A 197 37.30 -11.33 33.26
CA ILE A 197 38.69 -11.73 32.94
C ILE A 197 39.04 -11.31 31.51
N ALA A 198 38.18 -11.62 30.54
CA ALA A 198 38.37 -11.19 29.15
C ALA A 198 38.50 -9.66 29.05
N ALA A 199 37.68 -8.87 29.77
CA ALA A 199 37.75 -7.40 29.74
C ALA A 199 39.09 -6.86 30.24
N TYR A 200 39.67 -7.44 31.30
CA TYR A 200 41.01 -7.10 31.77
C TYR A 200 42.09 -7.50 30.76
N CYS A 201 42.01 -8.72 30.21
CA CYS A 201 42.94 -9.22 29.20
C CYS A 201 42.92 -8.40 27.90
N GLU A 202 41.76 -7.93 27.43
CA GLU A 202 41.65 -7.09 26.22
C GLU A 202 42.45 -5.78 26.36
N VAL A 203 42.63 -5.27 27.59
CA VAL A 203 43.41 -4.07 27.91
C VAL A 203 44.88 -4.39 28.29
N GLY A 204 45.23 -5.68 28.40
CA GLY A 204 46.56 -6.14 28.82
C GLY A 204 46.78 -6.16 30.34
N ASP A 205 45.74 -5.99 31.15
CA ASP A 205 45.83 -5.99 32.62
C ASP A 205 45.79 -7.43 33.18
N ILE A 206 46.96 -8.09 33.19
CA ILE A 206 47.11 -9.44 33.72
C ILE A 206 46.94 -9.52 35.24
N GLU A 207 47.22 -8.45 35.99
CA GLU A 207 47.05 -8.44 37.45
C GLU A 207 45.56 -8.40 37.84
N GLY A 208 44.78 -7.54 37.17
CA GLY A 208 43.32 -7.51 37.28
C GLY A 208 42.68 -8.82 36.87
N ALA A 209 43.08 -9.38 35.72
CA ALA A 209 42.62 -10.69 35.25
C ALA A 209 42.94 -11.82 36.26
N SER A 210 44.15 -11.83 36.82
CA SER A 210 44.59 -12.81 37.83
C SER A 210 43.81 -12.68 39.14
N THR A 211 43.46 -11.45 39.53
CA THR A 211 42.64 -11.17 40.72
C THR A 211 41.23 -11.74 40.58
N ILE A 212 40.58 -11.52 39.43
CA ILE A 212 39.26 -12.10 39.14
C ILE A 212 39.34 -13.64 39.02
N LEU A 213 40.41 -14.17 38.43
CA LEU A 213 40.66 -15.63 38.40
C LEU A 213 40.83 -16.22 39.81
N GLY A 214 41.48 -15.50 40.72
CA GLY A 214 41.57 -15.84 42.13
C GLY A 214 40.20 -15.89 42.81
N PHE A 215 39.35 -14.88 42.60
CA PHE A 215 37.96 -14.90 43.08
C PHE A 215 37.16 -16.07 42.50
N MET A 216 37.32 -16.37 41.20
CA MET A 216 36.65 -17.50 40.55
C MET A 216 37.06 -18.85 41.17
N LYS A 217 38.35 -19.04 41.47
CA LYS A 217 38.86 -20.20 42.23
C LYS A 217 38.31 -20.25 43.66
N SER A 218 38.26 -19.12 44.37
CA SER A 218 37.75 -19.06 45.77
C SER A 218 36.26 -19.38 45.91
N LYS A 219 35.51 -19.38 44.80
CA LYS A 219 34.09 -19.75 44.71
C LYS A 219 33.87 -21.14 44.10
N ASP A 220 34.94 -21.95 44.00
CA ASP A 220 34.95 -23.29 43.39
C ASP A 220 34.34 -23.34 41.96
N LEU A 221 34.46 -22.24 41.21
CA LEU A 221 33.92 -22.16 39.84
C LEU A 221 34.92 -22.77 38.84
N PRO A 222 34.49 -23.71 37.98
CA PRO A 222 35.41 -24.43 37.09
C PRO A 222 35.95 -23.50 35.99
N ILE A 223 37.29 -23.47 35.88
CA ILE A 223 38.02 -22.81 34.79
C ILE A 223 37.78 -23.60 33.50
N THR A 224 37.60 -22.89 32.39
CA THR A 224 37.30 -23.47 31.06
C THR A 224 38.29 -22.95 30.03
N GLU A 225 38.39 -23.61 28.88
CA GLU A 225 39.19 -23.16 27.72
C GLU A 225 39.09 -21.65 27.45
N ALA A 226 37.87 -21.09 27.38
CA ALA A 226 37.66 -19.65 27.16
C ALA A 226 38.38 -18.69 28.14
N VAL A 227 38.68 -19.14 29.37
CA VAL A 227 39.49 -18.36 30.33
C VAL A 227 40.96 -18.35 29.90
N PHE A 228 41.49 -19.51 29.52
CA PHE A 228 42.85 -19.63 29.02
C PHE A 228 43.05 -18.89 27.69
N ASN A 229 42.07 -18.95 26.78
CA ASN A 229 42.08 -18.18 25.53
C ASN A 229 42.17 -16.68 25.80
N SER A 230 41.37 -16.19 26.78
CA SER A 230 41.45 -14.80 27.24
C SER A 230 42.83 -14.46 27.82
N LEU A 231 43.46 -15.38 28.58
CA LEU A 231 44.81 -15.18 29.13
C LEU A 231 45.90 -15.16 28.04
N VAL A 232 45.79 -15.97 26.98
CA VAL A 232 46.69 -15.90 25.81
C VAL A 232 46.68 -14.50 25.20
N THR A 233 45.49 -13.97 24.89
CA THR A 233 45.32 -12.59 24.38
C THR A 233 45.84 -11.54 25.38
N GLY A 234 45.57 -11.73 26.67
CA GLY A 234 46.04 -10.83 27.72
C GLY A 234 47.56 -10.73 27.82
N HIS A 235 48.26 -11.87 27.85
CA HIS A 235 49.72 -11.89 27.93
C HIS A 235 50.33 -11.32 26.65
N ALA A 236 49.78 -11.66 25.49
CA ALA A 236 50.21 -11.10 24.22
C ALA A 236 50.12 -9.56 24.19
N ARG A 237 48.99 -8.99 24.65
CA ARG A 237 48.76 -7.53 24.70
C ARG A 237 49.53 -6.82 25.81
N ALA A 238 49.85 -7.51 26.90
CA ALA A 238 50.83 -7.05 27.90
C ALA A 238 52.28 -7.04 27.36
N GLY A 239 52.51 -7.56 26.15
CA GLY A 239 53.82 -7.62 25.48
C GLY A 239 54.50 -8.99 25.59
N ASP A 240 54.10 -9.81 26.54
CA ASP A 240 54.70 -11.08 26.93
C ASP A 240 54.19 -12.26 26.07
N MET A 241 54.85 -12.53 24.94
CA MET A 241 54.53 -13.70 24.11
C MET A 241 54.97 -15.02 24.73
N ASP A 242 56.06 -15.03 25.50
CA ASP A 242 56.61 -16.26 26.06
C ASP A 242 55.63 -16.88 27.07
N SER A 243 55.00 -16.06 27.92
CA SER A 243 53.89 -16.52 28.78
C SER A 243 52.64 -16.87 27.99
N ALA A 244 52.31 -16.15 26.92
CA ALA A 244 51.14 -16.45 26.07
C ALA A 244 51.25 -17.84 25.40
N GLU A 245 52.43 -18.18 24.88
CA GLU A 245 52.75 -19.53 24.38
C GLU A 245 52.79 -20.54 25.53
N GLY A 246 53.32 -20.15 26.70
CA GLY A 246 53.35 -20.94 27.92
C GLY A 246 51.98 -21.41 28.43
N ILE A 247 50.89 -20.67 28.15
CA ILE A 247 49.52 -21.06 28.52
C ILE A 247 49.14 -22.45 27.98
N PHE A 248 49.62 -22.84 26.79
CA PHE A 248 49.33 -24.17 26.22
C PHE A 248 49.84 -25.32 27.11
N SER A 249 50.99 -25.12 27.78
CA SER A 249 51.53 -26.06 28.75
C SER A 249 50.71 -26.10 30.03
N VAL A 250 50.21 -24.94 30.49
CA VAL A 250 49.34 -24.81 31.67
C VAL A 250 47.97 -25.46 31.43
N MET A 251 47.38 -25.29 30.25
CA MET A 251 46.12 -25.95 29.86
C MET A 251 46.24 -27.47 29.91
N LYS A 252 47.28 -28.03 29.27
CA LYS A 252 47.57 -29.47 29.29
C LYS A 252 47.82 -29.99 30.72
N GLY A 253 48.56 -29.23 31.53
CA GLY A 253 48.77 -29.53 32.96
C GLY A 253 47.48 -29.47 33.81
N ALA A 254 46.48 -28.69 33.39
CA ALA A 254 45.16 -28.62 34.00
C ALA A 254 44.16 -29.64 33.42
N GLY A 255 44.59 -30.51 32.49
CA GLY A 255 43.73 -31.51 31.84
C GLY A 255 42.76 -30.93 30.81
N ILE A 256 43.05 -29.75 30.25
CA ILE A 256 42.27 -29.12 29.17
C ILE A 256 43.10 -29.13 27.90
N GLU A 257 42.57 -29.75 26.83
CA GLU A 257 43.24 -29.75 25.53
C GLU A 257 42.97 -28.43 24.77
N PRO A 258 43.98 -27.84 24.10
CA PRO A 258 43.80 -26.66 23.25
C PRO A 258 42.91 -26.95 22.04
N GLY A 259 41.76 -26.27 21.95
CA GLY A 259 40.85 -26.33 20.80
C GLY A 259 41.12 -25.26 19.73
N PRO A 260 40.31 -25.23 18.66
CA PRO A 260 40.43 -24.24 17.57
C PRO A 260 40.45 -22.79 18.05
N ASP A 261 39.59 -22.44 19.02
CA ASP A 261 39.52 -21.09 19.62
C ASP A 261 40.84 -20.72 20.34
N THR A 262 41.54 -21.70 20.93
CA THR A 262 42.85 -21.49 21.59
C THR A 262 43.90 -21.12 20.55
N TYR A 263 43.98 -21.87 19.45
CA TYR A 263 44.90 -21.59 18.34
C TYR A 263 44.57 -20.28 17.62
N LEU A 264 43.27 -19.96 17.42
CA LEU A 264 42.83 -18.68 16.86
C LEU A 264 43.24 -17.49 17.75
N SER A 265 43.18 -17.63 19.07
CA SER A 265 43.60 -16.58 20.01
C SER A 265 45.11 -16.30 19.89
N LEU A 266 45.91 -17.36 19.71
CA LEU A 266 47.36 -17.25 19.48
C LEU A 266 47.69 -16.68 18.08
N LEU A 267 47.02 -17.14 17.02
CA LEU A 267 47.16 -16.61 15.66
C LEU A 267 46.79 -15.12 15.57
N SER A 268 45.72 -14.71 16.24
CA SER A 268 45.31 -13.30 16.34
C SER A 268 46.35 -12.48 17.11
N SER A 269 46.97 -13.06 18.16
CA SER A 269 48.04 -12.43 18.93
C SER A 269 49.33 -12.22 18.12
N TYR A 270 49.72 -13.20 17.28
CA TYR A 270 50.83 -13.00 16.33
C TYR A 270 50.47 -12.00 15.23
N ALA A 271 49.21 -11.97 14.78
CA ALA A 271 48.72 -11.01 13.80
C ALA A 271 48.75 -9.57 14.32
N GLU A 272 48.41 -9.35 15.60
CA GLU A 272 48.56 -8.06 16.29
C GLU A 272 50.03 -7.58 16.36
N LYS A 273 51.01 -8.50 16.26
CA LYS A 273 52.47 -8.21 16.26
C LYS A 273 53.15 -8.31 14.88
N GLY A 274 52.44 -8.75 13.85
CA GLY A 274 52.96 -8.92 12.50
C GLY A 274 53.93 -10.10 12.29
N ASP A 275 53.98 -11.08 13.21
CA ASP A 275 54.88 -12.23 13.10
C ASP A 275 54.32 -13.30 12.14
N ILE A 276 54.50 -13.06 10.85
CA ILE A 276 54.06 -13.98 9.79
C ILE A 276 54.75 -15.35 9.84
N ALA A 277 55.95 -15.44 10.43
CA ALA A 277 56.68 -16.70 10.53
C ALA A 277 56.02 -17.62 11.57
N LYS A 278 55.71 -17.10 12.77
CA LYS A 278 54.96 -17.86 13.78
C LYS A 278 53.50 -18.10 13.38
N ILE A 279 52.86 -17.21 12.61
CA ILE A 279 51.54 -17.49 12.02
C ILE A 279 51.59 -18.74 11.12
N LYS A 280 52.54 -18.80 10.17
CA LYS A 280 52.70 -19.96 9.27
C LYS A 280 53.00 -21.24 10.04
N GLN A 281 53.97 -21.19 10.96
CA GLN A 281 54.31 -22.33 11.82
C GLN A 281 53.08 -22.81 12.61
N THR A 282 52.27 -21.90 13.17
CA THR A 282 51.09 -22.27 13.94
C THR A 282 50.01 -22.90 13.06
N LEU A 283 49.76 -22.37 11.85
CA LEU A 283 48.86 -22.99 10.88
C LEU A 283 49.32 -24.41 10.50
N GLU A 284 50.62 -24.61 10.24
CA GLU A 284 51.19 -25.93 10.00
C GLU A 284 51.02 -26.86 11.23
N THR A 285 51.15 -26.36 12.46
CA THR A 285 50.89 -27.20 13.65
C THR A 285 49.42 -27.60 13.80
N VAL A 286 48.49 -26.73 13.39
CA VAL A 286 47.05 -26.99 13.39
C VAL A 286 46.68 -28.05 12.36
N GLU A 287 47.22 -27.93 11.14
CA GLU A 287 47.05 -28.93 10.06
C GLU A 287 47.62 -30.30 10.46
N ASN A 288 48.82 -30.35 11.05
CA ASN A 288 49.45 -31.59 11.53
C ASN A 288 48.75 -32.21 12.76
N ALA A 289 47.95 -31.43 13.50
CA ALA A 289 47.18 -31.90 14.65
C ALA A 289 45.75 -32.36 14.27
N ASP A 290 45.41 -32.37 12.98
CA ASP A 290 44.06 -32.63 12.44
C ASP A 290 42.97 -31.70 13.03
N ILE A 291 43.37 -30.48 13.41
CA ILE A 291 42.46 -29.44 13.89
C ILE A 291 41.99 -28.61 12.69
N HIS A 292 40.68 -28.49 12.51
CA HIS A 292 40.11 -27.72 11.41
C HIS A 292 39.73 -26.30 11.87
N LEU A 293 40.47 -25.29 11.38
CA LEU A 293 40.04 -23.90 11.41
C LEU A 293 39.11 -23.62 10.23
N MET A 294 38.04 -22.87 10.47
CA MET A 294 37.09 -22.44 9.44
C MET A 294 37.62 -21.20 8.72
N ASP A 295 37.14 -20.93 7.50
CA ASP A 295 37.47 -19.70 6.77
C ASP A 295 37.17 -18.43 7.60
N ARG A 296 36.12 -18.47 8.42
CA ARG A 296 35.75 -17.38 9.35
C ARG A 296 36.84 -17.09 10.40
N ASP A 297 37.59 -18.11 10.83
CA ASP A 297 38.67 -17.96 11.81
C ASP A 297 39.88 -17.30 11.14
N LEU A 298 40.21 -17.71 9.91
CA LEU A 298 41.21 -17.05 9.08
C LEU A 298 40.84 -15.60 8.73
N MET A 299 39.55 -15.30 8.51
CA MET A 299 39.06 -13.92 8.33
C MET A 299 39.25 -13.06 9.58
N GLN A 300 39.14 -13.63 10.79
CA GLN A 300 39.45 -12.92 12.04
C GLN A 300 40.96 -12.62 12.17
N VAL A 301 41.83 -13.53 11.69
CA VAL A 301 43.29 -13.28 11.60
C VAL A 301 43.58 -12.16 10.58
N VAL A 302 42.93 -12.16 9.41
CA VAL A 302 43.03 -11.07 8.42
C VAL A 302 42.57 -9.73 9.00
N PHE A 303 41.46 -9.70 9.73
CA PHE A 303 40.99 -8.50 10.41
C PHE A 303 42.04 -7.97 11.41
N SER A 304 42.62 -8.86 12.22
CA SER A 304 43.61 -8.54 13.25
C SER A 304 44.93 -8.01 12.64
N LEU A 305 45.46 -8.68 11.60
CA LEU A 305 46.61 -8.21 10.81
C LEU A 305 46.39 -6.80 10.27
N THR A 306 45.18 -6.54 9.74
CA THR A 306 44.85 -5.28 9.11
C THR A 306 44.72 -4.15 10.14
N LYS A 307 44.05 -4.41 11.27
CA LYS A 307 43.89 -3.48 12.39
C LYS A 307 45.24 -3.06 13.00
N ALA A 308 46.22 -3.98 13.02
CA ALA A 308 47.59 -3.71 13.45
C ALA A 308 48.47 -3.03 12.39
N GLY A 309 47.97 -2.81 11.16
CA GLY A 309 48.71 -2.19 10.05
C GLY A 309 49.57 -3.15 9.22
N HIS A 310 49.57 -4.45 9.52
CA HIS A 310 50.34 -5.49 8.82
C HIS A 310 49.64 -6.04 7.56
N GLN A 311 48.93 -5.17 6.83
CA GLN A 311 48.12 -5.51 5.66
C GLN A 311 48.87 -6.21 4.52
N GLN A 312 50.21 -6.10 4.47
CA GLN A 312 51.07 -6.74 3.47
C GLN A 312 51.01 -8.28 3.48
N TYR A 313 50.68 -8.89 4.62
CA TYR A 313 50.60 -10.35 4.76
C TYR A 313 49.19 -10.91 4.51
N VAL A 314 48.19 -10.05 4.28
CA VAL A 314 46.79 -10.48 4.09
C VAL A 314 46.60 -11.42 2.90
N PRO A 315 47.21 -11.20 1.71
CA PRO A 315 47.08 -12.13 0.58
C PRO A 315 47.51 -13.55 0.91
N GLU A 316 48.61 -13.72 1.67
CA GLU A 316 49.15 -15.05 2.04
C GLU A 316 48.23 -15.85 2.99
N ILE A 317 47.32 -15.17 3.68
CA ILE A 317 46.30 -15.79 4.53
C ILE A 317 45.00 -16.05 3.75
N VAL A 318 44.63 -15.14 2.85
CA VAL A 318 43.47 -15.31 1.95
C VAL A 318 43.68 -16.49 0.99
N GLU A 319 44.90 -16.71 0.48
CA GLU A 319 45.25 -17.88 -0.34
C GLU A 319 45.09 -19.23 0.37
N ARG A 320 45.07 -19.25 1.72
CA ARG A 320 44.86 -20.47 2.53
C ARG A 320 43.39 -20.76 2.83
N MET A 321 42.46 -19.88 2.45
CA MET A 321 41.03 -20.10 2.67
C MET A 321 40.50 -21.17 1.72
N ARG A 322 39.67 -22.07 2.23
CA ARG A 322 39.12 -23.25 1.54
C ARG A 322 37.86 -22.93 0.73
N HIS A 323 37.28 -21.76 0.96
CA HIS A 323 36.10 -21.23 0.26
C HIS A 323 34.85 -22.11 0.45
N GLU A 324 34.62 -22.53 1.69
CA GLU A 324 33.52 -23.44 2.05
C GLU A 324 32.12 -22.80 2.00
N ARG A 325 31.06 -23.60 2.14
CA ARG A 325 29.66 -23.13 2.14
C ARG A 325 29.40 -22.14 3.28
N GLY A 326 29.42 -20.85 2.97
CA GLY A 326 29.30 -19.75 3.94
C GLY A 326 30.33 -18.64 3.73
N TYR A 327 31.41 -18.93 2.99
CA TYR A 327 32.50 -18.00 2.69
C TYR A 327 32.02 -16.62 2.21
N VAL A 328 31.10 -16.57 1.23
CA VAL A 328 30.69 -15.30 0.62
C VAL A 328 30.01 -14.36 1.64
N PRO A 329 28.96 -14.77 2.39
CA PRO A 329 28.45 -13.98 3.52
C PRO A 329 29.51 -13.54 4.54
N ASP A 330 30.41 -14.44 4.97
CA ASP A 330 31.39 -14.12 6.01
C ASP A 330 32.48 -13.15 5.52
N ALA A 331 32.97 -13.31 4.30
CA ALA A 331 33.91 -12.37 3.69
C ALA A 331 33.24 -11.02 3.36
N MET A 332 31.95 -10.99 3.00
CA MET A 332 31.20 -9.73 2.91
C MET A 332 31.13 -9.03 4.27
N ASN A 333 30.93 -9.77 5.36
CA ASN A 333 30.95 -9.24 6.73
C ASN A 333 32.34 -8.72 7.14
N LEU A 334 33.41 -9.41 6.74
CA LEU A 334 34.79 -8.94 6.91
C LEU A 334 35.00 -7.61 6.17
N CYS A 335 34.63 -7.51 4.88
CA CYS A 335 34.73 -6.28 4.11
C CYS A 335 33.97 -5.11 4.76
N LEU A 336 32.73 -5.35 5.22
CA LEU A 336 31.94 -4.35 5.96
C LEU A 336 32.67 -3.89 7.23
N SER A 337 33.20 -4.83 8.02
CA SER A 337 33.96 -4.52 9.23
C SER A 337 35.22 -3.71 8.94
N LEU A 338 36.01 -4.09 7.94
CA LEU A 338 37.24 -3.40 7.54
C LEU A 338 36.97 -1.95 7.11
N ILE A 339 35.93 -1.70 6.30
CA ILE A 339 35.51 -0.35 5.90
C ILE A 339 35.09 0.48 7.12
N THR A 340 34.33 -0.10 8.05
CA THR A 340 33.92 0.55 9.31
C THR A 340 35.13 0.98 10.16
N HIS A 341 36.25 0.25 10.08
CA HIS A 341 37.51 0.60 10.76
C HIS A 341 38.46 1.48 9.92
N GLY A 342 38.12 1.78 8.65
CA GLY A 342 38.95 2.61 7.76
C GLY A 342 40.07 1.88 7.03
N HIS A 343 39.86 0.60 6.73
CA HIS A 343 40.76 -0.24 5.93
C HIS A 343 40.12 -0.63 4.58
N GLU A 344 39.57 0.37 3.87
CA GLU A 344 38.88 0.18 2.58
C GLU A 344 39.74 -0.50 1.48
N GLU A 345 41.04 -0.22 1.40
CA GLU A 345 41.95 -0.85 0.42
C GLU A 345 42.09 -2.37 0.66
N THR A 346 42.21 -2.80 1.92
CA THR A 346 42.27 -4.23 2.27
C THR A 346 40.92 -4.90 2.06
N ALA A 347 39.81 -4.23 2.40
CA ALA A 347 38.47 -4.70 2.09
C ALA A 347 38.25 -4.86 0.57
N PHE A 348 38.85 -3.99 -0.25
CA PHE A 348 38.81 -4.09 -1.71
C PHE A 348 39.71 -5.22 -2.25
N SER A 349 40.84 -5.51 -1.59
CA SER A 349 41.67 -6.68 -1.90
C SER A 349 40.92 -7.99 -1.62
N VAL A 350 40.19 -8.08 -0.51
CA VAL A 350 39.31 -9.23 -0.21
C VAL A 350 38.13 -9.27 -1.20
N LEU A 351 37.59 -8.12 -1.63
CA LEU A 351 36.56 -8.07 -2.67
C LEU A 351 37.02 -8.70 -3.99
N LYS A 352 38.32 -8.64 -4.31
CA LYS A 352 38.88 -9.27 -5.51
C LYS A 352 39.06 -10.78 -5.41
N SER A 353 39.07 -11.40 -4.22
CA SER A 353 39.15 -12.88 -4.13
C SER A 353 37.82 -13.58 -4.45
N PHE A 354 36.68 -12.87 -4.38
CA PHE A 354 35.35 -13.43 -4.72
C PHE A 354 35.22 -13.93 -6.17
N THR A 355 36.03 -13.41 -7.09
CA THR A 355 35.75 -13.49 -8.54
C THR A 355 35.93 -14.89 -9.11
N GLY A 356 36.68 -15.77 -8.44
CA GLY A 356 36.91 -17.14 -8.89
C GLY A 356 35.74 -18.11 -8.67
N LEU A 357 34.83 -17.82 -7.73
CA LEU A 357 33.84 -18.79 -7.23
C LEU A 357 32.40 -18.57 -7.73
N LEU A 358 32.07 -17.36 -8.19
CA LEU A 358 30.70 -17.02 -8.59
C LEU A 358 30.45 -17.17 -10.11
N ALA A 359 31.51 -17.43 -10.89
CA ALA A 359 31.43 -17.67 -12.33
C ALA A 359 30.52 -18.86 -12.71
N GLU A 360 30.36 -19.85 -11.83
CA GLU A 360 29.54 -21.05 -12.07
C GLU A 360 28.04 -20.86 -11.74
N SER A 361 27.63 -19.70 -11.22
CA SER A 361 26.29 -19.50 -10.61
C SER A 361 25.39 -18.49 -11.32
N GLN A 362 25.83 -17.87 -12.42
CA GLN A 362 25.14 -16.71 -12.99
C GLN A 362 23.86 -17.06 -13.77
N THR A 363 22.73 -16.80 -13.12
CA THR A 363 21.42 -16.68 -13.75
C THR A 363 21.20 -15.25 -14.26
N SER A 364 21.46 -15.05 -15.56
CA SER A 364 20.96 -13.97 -16.46
C SER A 364 21.04 -12.47 -16.11
N ASP A 365 21.24 -12.03 -14.87
CA ASP A 365 21.26 -10.61 -14.48
C ASP A 365 22.64 -10.16 -13.95
N SER A 366 22.89 -8.84 -14.00
CA SER A 366 24.20 -8.16 -14.11
C SER A 366 25.28 -8.45 -13.03
N PRO A 367 26.58 -8.32 -13.40
CA PRO A 367 27.70 -8.49 -12.48
C PRO A 367 27.89 -7.22 -11.61
N ASP A 368 27.05 -7.02 -10.60
CA ASP A 368 27.12 -5.85 -9.70
C ASP A 368 27.50 -6.24 -8.26
N LEU A 369 28.52 -7.10 -8.13
CA LEU A 369 29.06 -7.58 -6.84
C LEU A 369 29.62 -6.44 -5.97
N GLY A 370 30.05 -5.33 -6.57
CA GLY A 370 30.53 -4.14 -5.86
C GLY A 370 29.46 -3.34 -5.09
N ASN A 371 28.16 -3.62 -5.28
CA ASN A 371 27.06 -2.81 -4.73
C ASN A 371 27.10 -2.66 -3.20
N PHE A 372 27.39 -3.73 -2.46
CA PHE A 372 27.42 -3.66 -0.99
C PHE A 372 28.62 -2.85 -0.48
N PHE A 373 29.77 -2.99 -1.13
CA PHE A 373 31.01 -2.29 -0.82
C PHE A 373 30.83 -0.78 -1.02
N LEU A 374 30.38 -0.37 -2.21
CA LEU A 374 30.18 1.05 -2.55
C LEU A 374 29.17 1.71 -1.62
N ARG A 375 28.02 1.07 -1.37
CA ARG A 375 26.99 1.60 -0.46
C ARG A 375 27.52 1.77 0.97
N HIS A 376 28.34 0.85 1.46
CA HIS A 376 28.88 0.94 2.82
C HIS A 376 29.98 2.00 2.94
N CYS A 377 30.87 2.11 1.95
CA CYS A 377 31.83 3.20 1.88
C CYS A 377 31.15 4.58 1.82
N VAL A 378 30.00 4.71 1.14
CA VAL A 378 29.18 5.93 1.13
C VAL A 378 28.68 6.27 2.53
N ASN A 379 28.13 5.29 3.26
CA ASN A 379 27.65 5.50 4.62
C ASN A 379 28.77 5.95 5.57
N MET A 380 29.99 5.41 5.37
CA MET A 380 31.19 5.70 6.16
C MET A 380 32.01 6.91 5.67
N ASP A 381 31.50 7.67 4.69
CA ASP A 381 32.12 8.90 4.14
C ASP A 381 33.58 8.70 3.65
N LYS A 382 33.83 7.55 3.01
CA LYS A 382 35.16 7.16 2.49
C LYS A 382 35.42 7.73 1.09
N ASN A 383 36.68 7.72 0.66
CA ASN A 383 37.04 8.13 -0.70
C ASN A 383 36.78 7.00 -1.71
N ILE A 384 35.74 7.14 -2.52
CA ILE A 384 35.18 6.03 -3.33
C ILE A 384 35.55 6.12 -4.82
N VAL A 385 35.98 7.29 -5.30
CA VAL A 385 36.18 7.55 -6.74
C VAL A 385 37.16 6.56 -7.37
N ARG A 386 38.25 6.22 -6.65
CA ARG A 386 39.21 5.20 -7.09
C ARG A 386 38.56 3.82 -7.23
N PHE A 387 37.83 3.37 -6.21
CA PHE A 387 37.17 2.07 -6.23
C PHE A 387 36.08 1.96 -7.30
N CYS A 388 35.35 3.05 -7.61
CA CYS A 388 34.42 3.07 -8.74
C CYS A 388 35.13 2.79 -10.07
N LYS A 389 36.29 3.41 -10.29
CA LYS A 389 37.10 3.14 -11.49
C LYS A 389 37.63 1.71 -11.48
N ASP A 390 38.28 1.29 -10.40
CA ASP A 390 38.89 -0.05 -10.31
C ASP A 390 37.84 -1.18 -10.44
N LEU A 391 36.59 -0.98 -9.98
CA LEU A 391 35.47 -1.93 -10.19
C LEU A 391 35.02 -2.01 -11.65
N LYS A 392 34.95 -0.87 -12.34
CA LYS A 392 34.59 -0.76 -13.75
C LYS A 392 35.67 -1.42 -14.62
N ASP A 393 36.93 -1.10 -14.36
CA ASP A 393 38.10 -1.64 -15.06
C ASP A 393 38.29 -3.15 -14.79
N SER A 394 37.88 -3.65 -13.62
CA SER A 394 37.88 -5.09 -13.29
C SER A 394 36.64 -5.86 -13.78
N GLY A 395 35.65 -5.20 -14.40
CA GLY A 395 34.41 -5.84 -14.86
C GLY A 395 33.45 -6.30 -13.73
N LEU A 396 33.62 -5.79 -12.50
CA LEU A 396 32.87 -6.22 -11.30
C LEU A 396 31.64 -5.37 -10.98
N HIS A 397 31.37 -4.35 -11.80
CA HIS A 397 30.17 -3.53 -11.74
C HIS A 397 29.92 -2.83 -13.09
N SER A 398 28.68 -2.91 -13.57
CA SER A 398 28.23 -2.28 -14.82
C SER A 398 28.33 -0.74 -14.85
N SER A 399 28.00 -0.06 -13.74
CA SER A 399 27.78 1.40 -13.71
C SER A 399 28.07 2.04 -12.33
N PRO A 400 29.26 1.80 -11.73
CA PRO A 400 29.53 2.11 -10.32
C PRO A 400 29.35 3.58 -9.92
N LEU A 401 29.65 4.54 -10.80
CA LEU A 401 29.46 5.96 -10.48
C LEU A 401 27.98 6.35 -10.31
N GLN A 402 27.07 5.79 -11.11
CA GLN A 402 25.64 6.08 -11.02
C GLN A 402 25.02 5.47 -9.76
N PHE A 403 25.37 4.22 -9.45
CA PHE A 403 24.94 3.54 -8.23
C PHE A 403 25.47 4.23 -6.96
N THR A 404 26.74 4.65 -6.97
CA THR A 404 27.35 5.37 -5.84
C THR A 404 26.70 6.75 -5.65
N LEU A 405 26.39 7.46 -6.75
CA LEU A 405 25.67 8.73 -6.69
C LEU A 405 24.27 8.55 -6.09
N GLN A 406 23.52 7.52 -6.50
CA GLN A 406 22.23 7.19 -5.89
C GLN A 406 22.38 6.97 -4.38
N CYS A 407 23.33 6.13 -3.95
CA CYS A 407 23.56 5.88 -2.54
C CYS A 407 23.93 7.16 -1.77
N ALA A 408 24.75 8.04 -2.34
CA ALA A 408 25.14 9.31 -1.71
C ALA A 408 23.97 10.28 -1.55
N LEU A 409 23.05 10.32 -2.52
CA LEU A 409 21.82 11.10 -2.46
C LEU A 409 20.84 10.53 -1.42
N GLU A 410 20.68 9.20 -1.34
CA GLU A 410 19.87 8.52 -0.32
C GLU A 410 20.43 8.74 1.10
N ALA A 411 21.75 8.65 1.26
CA ALA A 411 22.47 8.89 2.51
C ALA A 411 22.63 10.39 2.87
N LYS A 412 22.10 11.31 2.04
CA LYS A 412 22.17 12.78 2.22
C LYS A 412 23.60 13.34 2.28
N LYS A 413 24.59 12.65 1.71
CA LYS A 413 26.00 13.06 1.68
C LYS A 413 26.24 14.06 0.55
N THR A 414 25.80 15.30 0.75
CA THR A 414 25.71 16.32 -0.31
C THR A 414 27.06 16.67 -0.96
N GLY A 415 28.14 16.82 -0.17
CA GLY A 415 29.49 17.09 -0.68
C GLY A 415 30.03 15.96 -1.57
N MET A 416 29.87 14.70 -1.14
CA MET A 416 30.27 13.53 -1.94
C MET A 416 29.41 13.39 -3.20
N ALA A 417 28.11 13.65 -3.14
CA ALA A 417 27.24 13.62 -4.31
C ALA A 417 27.68 14.64 -5.38
N VAL A 418 28.07 15.86 -5.00
CA VAL A 418 28.58 16.89 -5.93
C VAL A 418 29.92 16.47 -6.54
N GLU A 419 30.85 15.91 -5.76
CA GLU A 419 32.13 15.43 -6.30
C GLU A 419 31.93 14.24 -7.27
N LEU A 420 31.01 13.31 -6.96
CA LEU A 420 30.65 12.23 -7.88
C LEU A 420 30.05 12.75 -9.19
N MET A 421 29.17 13.77 -9.14
CA MET A 421 28.65 14.42 -10.35
C MET A 421 29.76 15.12 -11.16
N ARG A 422 30.76 15.73 -10.49
CA ARG A 422 31.94 16.30 -11.15
C ARG A 422 32.73 15.23 -11.93
N ARG A 423 32.99 14.07 -11.32
CA ARG A 423 33.67 12.95 -12.01
C ARG A 423 32.85 12.36 -13.14
N MET A 424 31.53 12.28 -12.99
CA MET A 424 30.65 11.87 -14.09
C MET A 424 30.76 12.82 -15.29
N LYS A 425 30.87 14.13 -15.06
CA LYS A 425 31.12 15.13 -16.14
C LYS A 425 32.50 14.95 -16.78
N GLU A 426 33.54 14.67 -15.99
CA GLU A 426 34.90 14.37 -16.49
C GLU A 426 34.95 13.09 -17.35
N GLU A 427 34.18 12.05 -16.99
CA GLU A 427 34.02 10.83 -17.80
C GLU A 427 33.06 10.99 -19.00
N GLY A 428 32.49 12.18 -19.23
CA GLY A 428 31.56 12.44 -20.33
C GLY A 428 30.16 11.83 -20.15
N LEU A 429 29.79 11.42 -18.93
CA LEU A 429 28.46 10.90 -18.61
C LEU A 429 27.42 12.03 -18.51
N PRO A 430 26.19 11.84 -19.01
CA PRO A 430 25.18 12.89 -19.04
C PRO A 430 24.65 13.22 -17.64
N LEU A 431 25.02 14.40 -17.13
CA LEU A 431 24.35 15.01 -15.97
C LEU A 431 22.97 15.57 -16.38
N ARG A 432 21.99 15.45 -15.48
CA ARG A 432 20.61 15.90 -15.70
C ARG A 432 20.06 16.60 -14.43
N PRO A 433 19.11 17.54 -14.54
CA PRO A 433 18.61 18.32 -13.39
C PRO A 433 18.09 17.47 -12.22
N HIS A 434 17.43 16.35 -12.51
CA HIS A 434 16.87 15.45 -11.49
C HIS A 434 17.86 14.88 -10.47
N TYR A 435 19.18 14.91 -10.74
CA TYR A 435 20.20 14.50 -9.75
C TYR A 435 20.34 15.52 -8.60
N PHE A 436 19.92 16.77 -8.80
CA PHE A 436 19.99 17.84 -7.78
C PHE A 436 18.69 17.98 -6.97
N TRP A 437 17.54 17.52 -7.48
CA TRP A 437 16.25 17.63 -6.80
C TRP A 437 16.22 17.00 -5.38
N PRO A 438 16.86 15.83 -5.12
CA PRO A 438 16.95 15.29 -3.75
C PRO A 438 17.71 16.21 -2.79
N LEU A 439 18.75 16.90 -3.27
CA LEU A 439 19.53 17.87 -2.48
C LEU A 439 18.67 19.08 -2.10
N PHE A 440 17.96 19.67 -3.07
CA PHE A 440 17.06 20.80 -2.80
C PHE A 440 15.90 20.40 -1.87
N THR A 441 15.29 19.24 -2.09
CA THR A 441 14.21 18.71 -1.21
C THR A 441 14.69 18.53 0.23
N HIS A 442 15.94 18.12 0.42
CA HIS A 442 16.55 17.98 1.75
C HIS A 442 16.74 19.33 2.43
N TYR A 443 17.38 20.30 1.76
CA TYR A 443 17.60 21.63 2.32
C TYR A 443 16.31 22.41 2.55
N GLN A 444 15.29 22.24 1.70
CA GLN A 444 13.95 22.79 1.89
C GLN A 444 13.31 22.31 3.21
N LYS A 445 13.41 21.01 3.52
CA LYS A 445 12.88 20.44 4.79
C LYS A 445 13.60 20.99 6.02
N GLU A 446 14.88 21.31 5.90
CA GLU A 446 15.69 21.90 6.99
C GLU A 446 15.65 23.43 7.02
N LYS A 447 14.96 24.07 6.06
CA LYS A 447 14.97 25.53 5.83
C LYS A 447 16.39 26.10 5.65
N ASN A 448 17.31 25.30 5.10
CA ASN A 448 18.73 25.65 4.95
C ASN A 448 18.98 26.41 3.63
N ILE A 449 18.73 27.73 3.66
CA ILE A 449 18.92 28.63 2.51
C ILE A 449 20.37 28.57 1.97
N SER A 450 21.38 28.52 2.85
CA SER A 450 22.78 28.45 2.45
C SER A 450 23.09 27.16 1.67
N GLY A 451 22.55 26.01 2.11
CA GLY A 451 22.69 24.73 1.40
C GLY A 451 22.05 24.76 0.02
N THR A 452 20.83 25.32 -0.10
CA THR A 452 20.14 25.50 -1.39
C THR A 452 20.96 26.35 -2.37
N LEU A 453 21.56 27.45 -1.92
CA LEU A 453 22.41 28.31 -2.75
C LEU A 453 23.72 27.61 -3.16
N GLN A 454 24.34 26.82 -2.27
CA GLN A 454 25.55 26.04 -2.59
C GLN A 454 25.27 24.94 -3.63
N ALA A 455 24.17 24.20 -3.50
CA ALA A 455 23.78 23.20 -4.51
C ALA A 455 23.43 23.82 -5.86
N LEU A 456 22.80 25.00 -5.87
CA LEU A 456 22.51 25.73 -7.10
C LEU A 456 23.78 26.23 -7.78
N ARG A 457 24.77 26.74 -7.02
CA ARG A 457 26.08 27.10 -7.57
C ARG A 457 26.81 25.87 -8.14
N ALA A 458 26.80 24.74 -7.44
CA ALA A 458 27.38 23.49 -7.95
C ALA A 458 26.70 23.01 -9.24
N MET A 459 25.38 23.17 -9.36
CA MET A 459 24.62 22.87 -10.59
C MET A 459 25.09 23.72 -11.79
N GLN A 460 25.39 25.00 -11.55
CA GLN A 460 25.93 25.92 -12.56
C GLN A 460 27.39 25.64 -12.94
N GLU A 461 28.27 25.40 -11.97
CA GLU A 461 29.66 24.96 -12.21
C GLU A 461 29.71 23.66 -13.06
N LEU A 462 28.77 22.76 -12.78
CA LEU A 462 28.61 21.51 -13.54
C LEU A 462 27.89 21.71 -14.88
N GLY A 463 27.41 22.91 -15.20
CA GLY A 463 26.81 23.25 -16.50
C GLY A 463 25.48 22.56 -16.75
N VAL A 464 24.74 22.22 -15.69
CA VAL A 464 23.44 21.58 -15.78
C VAL A 464 22.37 22.67 -15.84
N ALA A 465 21.61 22.72 -16.94
CA ALA A 465 20.57 23.71 -17.12
C ALA A 465 19.50 23.62 -16.01
N SER A 466 19.17 24.75 -15.40
CA SER A 466 18.09 24.84 -14.41
C SER A 466 16.76 25.01 -15.13
N ASP A 467 15.77 24.19 -14.78
CA ASP A 467 14.42 24.25 -15.38
C ASP A 467 13.41 24.98 -14.46
N ILE A 468 12.24 25.31 -15.03
CA ILE A 468 11.17 26.02 -14.33
C ILE A 468 10.65 25.21 -13.13
N ASP A 469 10.64 23.88 -13.24
CA ASP A 469 10.23 22.97 -12.17
C ASP A 469 11.22 22.98 -10.99
N THR A 470 12.53 23.00 -11.26
CA THR A 470 13.58 23.14 -10.24
C THR A 470 13.37 24.40 -9.41
N PHE A 471 13.13 25.55 -10.05
CA PHE A 471 12.90 26.81 -9.34
C PHE A 471 11.56 26.85 -8.60
N SER A 472 10.46 26.48 -9.23
CA SER A 472 9.12 26.62 -8.66
C SER A 472 8.77 25.59 -7.58
N ILE A 473 9.27 24.35 -7.70
CA ILE A 473 8.93 23.26 -6.77
C ILE A 473 9.90 23.19 -5.58
N TYR A 474 11.20 23.44 -5.81
CA TYR A 474 12.24 23.15 -4.81
C TYR A 474 12.98 24.40 -4.29
N ILE A 475 13.34 25.35 -5.17
CA ILE A 475 14.14 26.53 -4.75
C ILE A 475 13.26 27.60 -4.10
N LEU A 476 12.29 28.18 -4.81
CA LEU A 476 11.47 29.30 -4.31
C LEU A 476 10.70 28.96 -3.01
N PRO A 477 10.16 27.73 -2.80
CA PRO A 477 9.53 27.36 -1.53
C PRO A 477 10.49 27.23 -0.33
N SER A 478 11.81 27.24 -0.55
CA SER A 478 12.81 27.28 0.53
C SER A 478 13.00 28.68 1.14
N PHE A 479 12.44 29.73 0.52
CA PHE A 479 12.56 31.12 0.96
C PHE A 479 11.24 31.65 1.54
N PRO A 480 11.28 32.58 2.51
CA PRO A 480 10.07 33.14 3.13
C PRO A 480 9.23 34.00 2.18
N SER A 481 9.85 34.64 1.18
CA SER A 481 9.15 35.37 0.12
C SER A 481 9.92 35.27 -1.21
N VAL A 482 9.23 35.54 -2.32
CA VAL A 482 9.85 35.63 -3.65
C VAL A 482 10.91 36.75 -3.70
N ASP A 483 10.63 37.89 -3.07
CA ASP A 483 11.59 39.00 -2.97
C ASP A 483 12.85 38.60 -2.19
N SER A 484 12.69 37.84 -1.10
CA SER A 484 13.83 37.31 -0.33
C SER A 484 14.66 36.30 -1.12
N ALA A 485 14.03 35.47 -1.95
CA ALA A 485 14.78 34.60 -2.88
C ALA A 485 15.57 35.44 -3.89
N ARG A 486 14.93 36.48 -4.45
CA ARG A 486 15.51 37.39 -5.43
C ARG A 486 16.67 38.23 -4.88
N THR A 487 16.64 38.66 -3.62
CA THR A 487 17.80 39.33 -2.99
C THR A 487 18.93 38.35 -2.75
N SER A 488 18.67 37.20 -2.13
CA SER A 488 19.71 36.22 -1.81
C SER A 488 20.38 35.58 -3.04
N LEU A 489 19.64 35.38 -4.14
CA LEU A 489 20.23 34.91 -5.41
C LEU A 489 21.21 35.95 -6.02
N LYS A 490 20.86 37.24 -5.94
CA LYS A 490 21.72 38.34 -6.39
C LYS A 490 22.96 38.51 -5.51
N GLU A 491 22.79 38.46 -4.19
CA GLU A 491 23.89 38.53 -3.21
C GLU A 491 24.85 37.33 -3.35
N ALA A 492 24.34 36.15 -3.71
CA ALA A 492 25.13 34.96 -3.96
C ALA A 492 25.85 34.95 -5.33
N GLY A 493 25.59 35.94 -6.20
CA GLY A 493 26.22 36.04 -7.53
C GLY A 493 25.86 34.90 -8.48
N ILE A 494 24.65 34.33 -8.36
CA ILE A 494 24.18 33.19 -9.16
C ILE A 494 23.46 33.72 -10.40
N ASP A 495 24.00 33.43 -11.59
CA ASP A 495 23.45 33.92 -12.86
C ASP A 495 22.29 33.03 -13.34
N VAL A 496 21.06 33.53 -13.30
CA VAL A 496 19.85 32.77 -13.62
C VAL A 496 19.14 33.42 -14.79
N ASP A 497 18.73 32.62 -15.79
CA ASP A 497 17.89 33.11 -16.89
C ASP A 497 16.63 33.78 -16.34
N ALA A 498 16.51 35.08 -16.62
CA ALA A 498 15.40 35.91 -16.17
C ALA A 498 14.04 35.34 -16.59
N ASN A 499 13.95 34.68 -17.75
CA ASN A 499 12.69 34.08 -18.23
C ASN A 499 12.28 32.88 -17.37
N ILE A 500 13.25 32.04 -16.99
CA ILE A 500 13.00 30.85 -16.15
C ILE A 500 12.63 31.27 -14.73
N LEU A 501 13.33 32.26 -14.17
CA LEU A 501 13.02 32.81 -12.85
C LEU A 501 11.61 33.41 -12.81
N ILE A 502 11.26 34.28 -13.77
CA ILE A 502 9.93 34.93 -13.81
C ILE A 502 8.82 33.89 -14.03
N ALA A 503 9.01 32.89 -14.90
CA ALA A 503 8.04 31.81 -15.08
C ALA A 503 7.83 30.98 -13.80
N ALA A 504 8.90 30.72 -13.05
CA ALA A 504 8.83 30.01 -11.77
C ALA A 504 8.19 30.86 -10.66
N GLU A 505 8.47 32.16 -10.60
CA GLU A 505 7.81 33.11 -9.69
C GLU A 505 6.29 33.16 -9.95
N LEU A 506 5.88 33.33 -11.21
CA LEU A 506 4.47 33.32 -11.61
C LEU A 506 3.75 32.02 -11.22
N ARG A 507 4.39 30.86 -11.42
CA ARG A 507 3.85 29.54 -11.02
C ARG A 507 3.74 29.37 -9.51
N THR A 508 4.66 29.98 -8.76
CA THR A 508 4.68 29.95 -7.29
C THR A 508 3.61 30.86 -6.69
N GLU A 509 3.44 32.08 -7.21
CA GLU A 509 2.38 32.98 -6.74
C GLU A 509 0.99 32.53 -7.20
N ALA A 510 0.87 31.88 -8.37
CA ALA A 510 -0.36 31.20 -8.81
C ALA A 510 -0.74 30.03 -7.89
N SER A 511 0.21 29.16 -7.52
CA SER A 511 -0.07 28.01 -6.63
C SER A 511 -0.35 28.44 -5.17
N ARG A 512 0.17 29.61 -4.75
CA ARG A 512 -0.17 30.27 -3.48
C ARG A 512 -1.51 31.03 -3.50
N GLY A 513 -2.16 31.18 -4.66
CA GLY A 513 -3.41 31.93 -4.81
C GLY A 513 -3.26 33.46 -4.66
N ASN A 514 -2.05 34.00 -4.72
CA ASN A 514 -1.80 35.43 -4.52
C ASN A 514 -2.08 36.24 -5.80
N LEU A 515 -3.36 36.45 -6.10
CA LEU A 515 -3.82 37.19 -7.28
C LEU A 515 -3.28 38.63 -7.32
N ALA A 516 -3.07 39.29 -6.17
CA ALA A 516 -2.50 40.63 -6.10
C ALA A 516 -1.00 40.64 -6.49
N GLY A 517 -0.23 39.68 -5.98
CA GLY A 517 1.17 39.45 -6.37
C GLY A 517 1.29 39.16 -7.87
N LEU A 518 0.48 38.24 -8.38
CA LEU A 518 0.44 37.85 -9.79
C LEU A 518 0.06 39.01 -10.72
N PHE A 519 -0.92 39.84 -10.33
CA PHE A 519 -1.28 41.07 -11.06
C PHE A 519 -0.15 42.11 -11.03
N SER A 520 0.55 42.26 -9.90
CA SER A 520 1.69 43.19 -9.79
C SER A 520 2.89 42.77 -10.66
N LEU A 521 3.19 41.46 -10.71
CA LEU A 521 4.18 40.88 -11.64
C LEU A 521 3.80 41.16 -13.10
N MET A 522 2.57 40.83 -13.50
CA MET A 522 2.07 41.06 -14.87
C MET A 522 1.99 42.55 -15.26
N SER A 523 1.86 43.45 -14.29
CA SER A 523 1.81 44.91 -14.51
C SER A 523 3.19 45.58 -14.49
N SER A 524 4.27 44.82 -14.24
CA SER A 524 5.62 45.36 -14.19
C SER A 524 6.15 45.66 -15.61
N PRO A 525 6.59 46.90 -15.90
CA PRO A 525 7.12 47.27 -17.23
C PRO A 525 8.51 46.65 -17.53
N ALA A 526 9.04 45.82 -16.62
CA ALA A 526 10.32 45.13 -16.75
C ALA A 526 10.19 43.65 -17.18
N LEU A 527 9.01 43.20 -17.64
CA LEU A 527 8.84 41.85 -18.19
C LEU A 527 9.58 41.70 -19.53
N PRO A 528 10.54 40.77 -19.67
CA PRO A 528 11.08 40.41 -20.98
C PRO A 528 10.04 39.69 -21.84
N ASN A 529 10.33 39.51 -23.13
CA ASN A 529 9.48 38.72 -24.05
C ASN A 529 9.51 37.23 -23.66
N ILE A 530 8.64 36.81 -22.73
CA ILE A 530 8.48 35.42 -22.34
C ILE A 530 7.77 34.64 -23.46
N ASP A 531 8.24 33.43 -23.75
CA ASP A 531 7.53 32.48 -24.61
C ASP A 531 6.13 32.21 -24.06
N LEU A 532 5.11 32.59 -24.83
CA LEU A 532 3.69 32.42 -24.52
C LEU A 532 3.34 30.97 -24.18
N SER A 533 4.06 29.97 -24.73
CA SER A 533 3.84 28.56 -24.42
C SER A 533 4.28 28.20 -22.98
N ALA A 534 5.48 28.63 -22.57
CA ALA A 534 6.01 28.42 -21.22
C ALA A 534 5.21 29.21 -20.16
N PHE A 535 4.77 30.43 -20.49
CA PHE A 535 3.89 31.24 -19.65
C PHE A 535 2.53 30.55 -19.43
N ARG A 536 1.88 30.08 -20.50
CA ARG A 536 0.61 29.32 -20.43
C ARG A 536 0.77 28.03 -19.62
N ALA A 537 1.82 27.24 -19.87
CA ALA A 537 2.08 26.00 -19.14
C ALA A 537 2.29 26.24 -17.63
N SER A 538 2.99 27.31 -17.27
CA SER A 538 3.24 27.69 -15.88
C SER A 538 1.95 28.08 -15.14
N LEU A 539 1.08 28.87 -15.78
CA LEU A 539 -0.24 29.18 -15.22
C LEU A 539 -1.14 27.95 -15.11
N ILE A 540 -1.25 27.13 -16.17
CA ILE A 540 -2.06 25.89 -16.17
C ILE A 540 -1.62 24.95 -15.04
N SER A 541 -0.30 24.81 -14.82
CA SER A 541 0.22 23.97 -13.74
C SER A 541 0.01 24.59 -12.35
N GLY A 542 0.09 25.91 -12.20
CA GLY A 542 -0.19 26.60 -10.93
C GLY A 542 -1.68 26.50 -10.54
N PHE A 543 -2.58 26.65 -11.50
CA PHE A 543 -4.03 26.58 -11.29
C PHE A 543 -4.60 25.16 -11.15
N ARG A 544 -3.84 24.10 -11.44
CA ARG A 544 -4.28 22.70 -11.20
C ARG A 544 -4.63 22.39 -9.73
N GLY A 545 -4.20 23.22 -8.78
CA GLY A 545 -4.58 23.13 -7.36
C GLY A 545 -5.87 23.85 -6.98
N PHE A 546 -6.47 24.65 -7.86
CA PHE A 546 -7.64 25.48 -7.57
C PHE A 546 -8.78 25.22 -8.55
N LYS A 547 -10.01 25.02 -8.03
CA LYS A 547 -11.21 25.29 -8.82
C LYS A 547 -11.33 26.81 -8.98
N LEU A 548 -11.13 27.35 -10.17
CA LEU A 548 -11.61 28.70 -10.47
C LEU A 548 -12.02 28.88 -11.93
N VAL A 549 -13.12 29.62 -12.07
CA VAL A 549 -13.79 30.02 -13.30
C VAL A 549 -13.03 31.19 -13.94
N VAL A 550 -13.25 31.37 -15.24
CA VAL A 550 -12.72 32.44 -16.12
C VAL A 550 -11.28 32.23 -16.64
N LEU A 551 -11.19 31.86 -17.92
CA LEU A 551 -10.16 32.38 -18.84
C LEU A 551 -10.69 32.29 -20.29
N SER A 552 -11.71 33.09 -20.60
CA SER A 552 -12.37 33.15 -21.89
C SER A 552 -11.63 34.06 -22.88
N PHE A 553 -10.39 33.70 -23.24
CA PHE A 553 -9.65 34.26 -24.38
C PHE A 553 -8.82 33.17 -25.08
N PHE A 554 -8.63 33.33 -26.40
CA PHE A 554 -7.93 32.46 -27.37
C PHE A 554 -8.70 31.24 -27.91
N VAL A 555 -8.80 31.19 -29.25
CA VAL A 555 -9.73 30.35 -30.04
C VAL A 555 -9.27 28.90 -30.21
N GLU A 556 -7.97 28.62 -30.13
CA GLU A 556 -7.43 27.24 -30.20
C GLU A 556 -7.72 26.40 -28.93
N ASN A 557 -8.16 27.04 -27.85
CA ASN A 557 -8.36 26.37 -26.56
C ASN A 557 -9.62 25.49 -26.48
N VAL A 558 -10.55 25.58 -27.43
CA VAL A 558 -11.88 24.92 -27.32
C VAL A 558 -11.78 23.39 -27.27
N ALA A 559 -10.88 22.78 -28.05
CA ALA A 559 -10.69 21.33 -28.03
C ALA A 559 -10.03 20.82 -26.72
N TYR A 560 -9.12 21.60 -26.15
CA TYR A 560 -8.49 21.27 -24.86
C TYR A 560 -9.42 21.54 -23.68
N PHE A 561 -10.25 22.57 -23.77
CA PHE A 561 -11.37 22.81 -22.87
C PHE A 561 -12.36 21.64 -22.89
N LEU A 562 -12.75 21.15 -24.08
CA LEU A 562 -13.64 19.99 -24.21
C LEU A 562 -13.04 18.72 -23.59
N TYR A 563 -11.72 18.50 -23.74
CA TYR A 563 -10.99 17.43 -23.07
C TYR A 563 -11.06 17.54 -21.54
N ASN A 564 -10.65 18.68 -20.96
CA ASN A 564 -10.69 18.87 -19.52
C ASN A 564 -12.12 18.89 -18.94
N LEU A 565 -13.10 19.36 -19.72
CA LEU A 565 -14.51 19.35 -19.35
C LEU A 565 -15.01 17.91 -19.19
N ILE A 566 -14.76 17.06 -20.19
CA ILE A 566 -15.14 15.63 -20.16
C ILE A 566 -14.34 14.87 -19.09
N ASP A 567 -13.05 15.18 -18.89
CA ASP A 567 -12.21 14.62 -17.81
C ASP A 567 -12.73 14.99 -16.40
N SER A 568 -13.31 16.19 -16.26
CA SER A 568 -13.86 16.70 -15.00
C SER A 568 -15.30 16.24 -14.68
N MET A 569 -15.98 15.59 -15.62
CA MET A 569 -17.36 15.12 -15.47
C MET A 569 -17.42 13.67 -14.97
N ASN A 570 -18.41 13.38 -14.14
CA ASN A 570 -18.68 12.04 -13.66
C ASN A 570 -19.32 11.16 -14.75
N GLU A 571 -19.20 9.83 -14.68
CA GLU A 571 -19.80 8.91 -15.67
C GLU A 571 -21.30 9.16 -15.91
N THR A 572 -22.07 9.45 -14.85
CA THR A 572 -23.49 9.81 -14.94
C THR A 572 -23.73 11.18 -15.58
N GLU A 573 -22.83 12.14 -15.36
CA GLU A 573 -22.93 13.49 -15.94
C GLU A 573 -22.62 13.47 -17.44
N VAL A 574 -21.63 12.69 -17.87
CA VAL A 574 -21.28 12.50 -19.29
C VAL A 574 -22.44 11.86 -20.05
N HIS A 575 -23.07 10.81 -19.49
CA HIS A 575 -24.29 10.23 -20.08
C HIS A 575 -25.44 11.26 -20.15
N SER A 576 -25.69 12.02 -19.08
CA SER A 576 -26.77 13.02 -19.05
C SER A 576 -26.60 14.19 -20.05
N LYS A 577 -25.38 14.41 -20.56
CA LYS A 577 -25.04 15.53 -21.45
C LYS A 577 -24.56 15.07 -22.83
N GLU A 578 -24.82 13.82 -23.19
CA GLU A 578 -24.30 13.22 -24.43
C GLU A 578 -24.70 14.01 -25.68
N GLU A 579 -25.96 14.44 -25.77
CA GLU A 579 -26.46 15.23 -26.91
C GLU A 579 -25.83 16.62 -26.98
N GLN A 580 -25.61 17.30 -25.86
CA GLN A 580 -24.92 18.59 -25.83
C GLN A 580 -23.47 18.43 -26.30
N ILE A 581 -22.76 17.40 -25.83
CA ILE A 581 -21.40 17.07 -26.29
C ILE A 581 -21.40 16.77 -27.80
N ARG A 582 -22.43 16.08 -28.31
CA ARG A 582 -22.65 15.78 -29.74
C ARG A 582 -22.90 17.06 -30.56
N GLU A 583 -23.66 18.02 -30.06
CA GLU A 583 -23.87 19.35 -30.67
C GLU A 583 -22.57 20.17 -30.70
N TYR A 584 -21.79 20.19 -29.61
CA TYR A 584 -20.48 20.86 -29.59
C TYR A 584 -19.50 20.32 -30.65
N PHE A 585 -19.45 18.99 -30.87
CA PHE A 585 -18.68 18.42 -31.97
C PHE A 585 -19.23 18.80 -33.36
N GLY A 586 -20.54 18.99 -33.50
CA GLY A 586 -21.17 19.51 -34.72
C GLY A 586 -20.79 20.97 -34.99
N LEU A 587 -20.83 21.83 -33.97
CA LEU A 587 -20.44 23.23 -34.05
C LEU A 587 -18.95 23.39 -34.40
N LEU A 588 -18.06 22.61 -33.77
CA LEU A 588 -16.63 22.59 -34.11
C LEU A 588 -16.38 22.21 -35.58
N LYS A 589 -17.16 21.27 -36.13
CA LYS A 589 -17.11 20.90 -37.55
C LYS A 589 -17.60 22.02 -38.46
N ASN A 590 -18.71 22.68 -38.11
CA ASN A 590 -19.26 23.79 -38.89
C ASN A 590 -18.34 25.03 -38.88
N MET A 591 -17.54 25.21 -37.82
CA MET A 591 -16.51 26.25 -37.73
C MET A 591 -15.17 25.87 -38.39
N ASN A 592 -15.07 24.68 -39.00
CA ASN A 592 -13.89 24.18 -39.72
C ASN A 592 -12.62 24.08 -38.85
N ILE A 593 -12.78 23.87 -37.53
CA ILE A 593 -11.67 23.80 -36.56
C ILE A 593 -11.10 22.37 -36.52
N SER A 594 -9.81 22.21 -36.81
CA SER A 594 -9.14 20.90 -36.77
C SER A 594 -8.72 20.53 -35.34
N ILE A 595 -9.19 19.38 -34.85
CA ILE A 595 -8.82 18.83 -33.54
C ILE A 595 -7.51 18.05 -33.69
N SER A 596 -6.50 18.36 -32.87
CA SER A 596 -5.22 17.64 -32.91
C SER A 596 -5.37 16.17 -32.47
N LEU A 597 -4.61 15.28 -33.13
CA LEU A 597 -4.72 13.82 -32.96
C LEU A 597 -4.54 13.37 -31.49
N ASN A 598 -3.72 14.08 -30.72
CA ASN A 598 -3.45 13.77 -29.31
C ASN A 598 -4.63 14.14 -28.40
N ILE A 599 -5.27 15.29 -28.63
CA ILE A 599 -6.47 15.71 -27.89
C ILE A 599 -7.65 14.79 -28.23
N PHE A 600 -7.82 14.45 -29.51
CA PHE A 600 -8.82 13.48 -29.95
C PHE A 600 -8.63 12.10 -29.28
N ARG A 601 -7.40 11.58 -29.21
CA ARG A 601 -7.08 10.34 -28.47
C ARG A 601 -7.41 10.45 -26.98
N GLY A 602 -7.10 11.58 -26.35
CA GLY A 602 -7.44 11.85 -24.94
C GLY A 602 -8.94 11.80 -24.69
N ILE A 603 -9.73 12.60 -25.44
CA ILE A 603 -11.19 12.64 -25.32
C ILE A 603 -11.79 11.26 -25.56
N ARG A 604 -11.35 10.57 -26.61
CA ARG A 604 -11.80 9.21 -26.94
C ARG A 604 -11.53 8.24 -25.79
N ASN A 605 -10.36 8.25 -25.18
CA ASN A 605 -10.04 7.34 -24.06
C ASN A 605 -10.92 7.59 -22.83
N ILE A 606 -11.30 8.85 -22.56
CA ILE A 606 -12.19 9.18 -21.44
C ILE A 606 -13.63 8.73 -21.74
N LEU A 607 -14.15 9.04 -22.93
CA LEU A 607 -15.48 8.57 -23.36
C LEU A 607 -15.57 7.03 -23.40
N GLU A 608 -14.47 6.34 -23.74
CA GLU A 608 -14.35 4.88 -23.66
C GLU A 608 -14.36 4.37 -22.21
N SER A 609 -13.77 5.10 -21.25
CA SER A 609 -13.82 4.72 -19.83
C SER A 609 -15.21 4.90 -19.19
N TYR A 610 -16.04 5.79 -19.74
CA TYR A 610 -17.42 6.05 -19.29
C TYR A 610 -18.46 5.24 -20.06
N GLN A 611 -18.08 4.17 -20.78
CA GLN A 611 -18.97 3.17 -21.40
C GLN A 611 -20.12 3.68 -22.31
N VAL A 612 -20.11 4.94 -22.76
CA VAL A 612 -21.22 5.58 -23.49
C VAL A 612 -21.53 4.86 -24.83
N PRO A 613 -22.66 4.13 -24.97
CA PRO A 613 -22.87 3.27 -26.15
C PRO A 613 -23.31 4.02 -27.41
N GLU A 614 -24.03 5.13 -27.24
CA GLU A 614 -24.72 5.90 -28.29
C GLU A 614 -23.75 6.71 -29.16
N LEU A 615 -22.74 7.36 -28.56
CA LEU A 615 -21.65 8.04 -29.29
C LEU A 615 -20.77 7.06 -30.10
N VAL A 616 -20.72 5.79 -29.68
CA VAL A 616 -19.94 4.70 -30.31
C VAL A 616 -20.68 4.05 -31.49
N LYS A 617 -21.99 4.32 -31.66
CA LYS A 617 -22.88 3.82 -32.75
C LYS A 617 -22.49 4.29 -34.17
N LYS A 618 -21.29 4.84 -34.37
CA LYS A 618 -20.75 5.39 -35.63
C LYS A 618 -19.89 4.41 -36.42
N LEU A 619 -20.02 3.09 -36.28
CA LEU A 619 -19.30 2.15 -37.15
C LEU A 619 -19.62 2.43 -38.64
N GLU A 620 -20.91 2.47 -38.97
CA GLU A 620 -21.42 2.72 -40.33
C GLU A 620 -20.98 4.10 -40.83
N ARG A 621 -21.22 5.15 -40.03
CA ARG A 621 -20.87 6.53 -40.41
C ARG A 621 -19.35 6.79 -40.49
N ALA A 622 -18.52 6.02 -39.78
CA ALA A 622 -17.06 6.06 -39.92
C ALA A 622 -16.57 5.31 -41.16
N LEU A 623 -17.26 4.22 -41.55
CA LEU A 623 -17.02 3.51 -42.82
C LEU A 623 -17.50 4.35 -44.03
N GLU A 624 -18.60 5.09 -43.92
CA GLU A 624 -19.03 6.09 -44.94
C GLU A 624 -17.99 7.20 -45.12
N LEU A 625 -17.48 7.76 -44.02
CA LEU A 625 -16.43 8.79 -44.06
C LEU A 625 -15.10 8.24 -44.63
N LYS A 626 -14.78 6.96 -44.41
CA LYS A 626 -13.65 6.28 -45.05
C LYS A 626 -13.80 6.28 -46.58
N ILE A 627 -15.00 6.00 -47.10
CA ILE A 627 -15.27 6.02 -48.56
C ILE A 627 -15.14 7.44 -49.14
N GLN A 628 -15.51 8.48 -48.39
CA GLN A 628 -15.42 9.88 -48.86
C GLN A 628 -14.00 10.46 -48.85
N TYR A 629 -13.13 10.04 -47.92
CA TYR A 629 -11.80 10.63 -47.71
C TYR A 629 -10.65 9.61 -47.87
N GLU A 630 -10.85 8.55 -48.66
CA GLU A 630 -9.90 7.44 -48.77
C GLU A 630 -8.49 7.85 -49.23
N ALA A 631 -8.36 8.93 -50.00
CA ALA A 631 -7.06 9.46 -50.44
C ALA A 631 -6.19 9.99 -49.29
N ASP A 632 -6.79 10.66 -48.31
CA ASP A 632 -6.08 11.38 -47.24
C ASP A 632 -5.92 10.58 -45.93
N MET A 633 -6.41 9.33 -45.90
CA MET A 633 -6.43 8.49 -44.72
C MET A 633 -5.03 8.02 -44.30
N SER A 634 -4.55 8.52 -43.15
CA SER A 634 -3.28 8.13 -42.53
C SER A 634 -3.30 6.70 -41.94
N PRO A 635 -2.14 6.03 -41.79
CA PRO A 635 -2.04 4.72 -41.15
C PRO A 635 -2.64 4.68 -39.71
N ALA A 636 -2.53 5.79 -38.98
CA ALA A 636 -3.12 5.93 -37.65
C ALA A 636 -4.66 5.93 -37.66
N ALA A 637 -5.29 6.38 -38.75
CA ALA A 637 -6.74 6.36 -38.94
C ALA A 637 -7.25 4.95 -39.31
N TYR A 638 -6.52 4.20 -40.15
CA TYR A 638 -6.81 2.78 -40.37
C TYR A 638 -6.71 1.98 -39.06
N ALA A 639 -5.65 2.19 -38.27
CA ALA A 639 -5.49 1.57 -36.95
C ALA A 639 -6.61 1.94 -35.95
N MET A 640 -7.25 3.10 -36.12
CA MET A 640 -8.42 3.52 -35.33
C MET A 640 -9.68 2.75 -35.75
N LEU A 641 -9.94 2.68 -37.06
CA LEU A 641 -11.09 1.97 -37.62
C LEU A 641 -11.04 0.47 -37.33
N ILE A 642 -9.88 -0.17 -37.46
CA ILE A 642 -9.69 -1.59 -37.12
C ILE A 642 -10.10 -1.84 -35.66
N ASN A 643 -9.66 -1.00 -34.71
CA ASN A 643 -10.04 -1.13 -33.29
C ASN A 643 -11.55 -0.92 -33.06
N LEU A 644 -12.19 -0.03 -33.84
CA LEU A 644 -13.63 0.19 -33.77
C LEU A 644 -14.39 -1.05 -34.27
N CYS A 645 -14.03 -1.59 -35.44
CA CYS A 645 -14.58 -2.85 -35.96
C CYS A 645 -14.42 -4.00 -34.95
N CYS A 646 -13.25 -4.11 -34.30
CA CYS A 646 -12.99 -5.13 -33.28
C CYS A 646 -13.78 -4.95 -31.96
N ARG A 647 -14.44 -3.81 -31.74
CA ARG A 647 -15.38 -3.61 -30.61
C ARG A 647 -16.82 -3.90 -30.98
N HIS A 648 -17.21 -3.63 -32.22
CA HIS A 648 -18.51 -4.01 -32.78
C HIS A 648 -18.56 -5.45 -33.29
N ASP A 649 -17.54 -6.27 -32.98
CA ASP A 649 -17.46 -7.69 -33.34
C ASP A 649 -17.50 -7.98 -34.86
N ASN A 650 -17.17 -6.99 -35.69
CA ASN A 650 -17.17 -7.11 -37.15
C ASN A 650 -15.78 -7.54 -37.66
N ALA A 651 -15.57 -8.85 -37.77
CA ALA A 651 -14.30 -9.45 -38.19
C ALA A 651 -13.92 -9.15 -39.66
N GLU A 652 -14.91 -9.00 -40.55
CA GLU A 652 -14.68 -8.95 -41.99
C GLU A 652 -14.18 -7.59 -42.45
N GLU A 653 -14.84 -6.50 -42.01
CA GLU A 653 -14.33 -5.16 -42.30
C GLU A 653 -13.04 -4.87 -41.51
N ALA A 654 -12.82 -5.48 -40.34
CA ALA A 654 -11.54 -5.38 -39.63
C ALA A 654 -10.36 -5.98 -40.44
N LEU A 655 -10.54 -7.17 -41.04
CA LEU A 655 -9.54 -7.78 -41.93
C LEU A 655 -9.31 -6.95 -43.19
N LYS A 656 -10.39 -6.49 -43.83
CA LYS A 656 -10.33 -5.69 -45.05
C LYS A 656 -9.57 -4.38 -44.84
N LEU A 657 -9.85 -3.66 -43.75
CA LEU A 657 -9.09 -2.48 -43.35
C LEU A 657 -7.62 -2.79 -43.04
N LYS A 658 -7.30 -3.97 -42.48
CA LYS A 658 -5.91 -4.41 -42.26
C LYS A 658 -5.18 -4.73 -43.56
N MET A 659 -5.85 -5.34 -44.54
CA MET A 659 -5.31 -5.59 -45.87
C MET A 659 -5.08 -4.29 -46.65
N GLU A 660 -6.01 -3.33 -46.56
CA GLU A 660 -5.85 -2.00 -47.15
C GLU A 660 -4.68 -1.22 -46.54
N LEU A 661 -4.53 -1.27 -45.20
CA LEU A 661 -3.38 -0.70 -44.50
C LEU A 661 -2.06 -1.31 -45.02
N ALA A 662 -1.97 -2.64 -45.11
CA ALA A 662 -0.78 -3.33 -45.62
C ALA A 662 -0.48 -3.05 -47.11
N ARG A 663 -1.50 -2.72 -47.92
CA ARG A 663 -1.31 -2.29 -49.33
C ARG A 663 -0.81 -0.86 -49.46
N LYS A 664 -1.17 0.04 -48.53
CA LYS A 664 -0.73 1.44 -48.53
C LYS A 664 0.65 1.61 -47.90
N ASP A 665 0.90 0.93 -46.79
CA ASP A 665 2.14 1.07 -46.02
C ASP A 665 2.49 -0.25 -45.33
N SER A 666 3.49 -0.95 -45.86
CA SER A 666 3.92 -2.28 -45.39
C SER A 666 4.65 -2.20 -44.04
N GLU A 667 5.37 -1.11 -43.77
CA GLU A 667 6.27 -1.00 -42.61
C GLU A 667 5.51 -0.69 -41.32
N VAL A 668 4.35 -0.04 -41.40
CA VAL A 668 3.59 0.34 -40.21
C VAL A 668 3.07 -0.89 -39.44
N ALA A 669 3.46 -0.99 -38.17
CA ALA A 669 2.90 -1.93 -37.21
C ALA A 669 1.64 -1.36 -36.53
N LEU A 670 0.68 -2.24 -36.20
CA LEU A 670 -0.33 -1.90 -35.19
C LEU A 670 0.29 -1.95 -33.78
N ASP A 671 -0.35 -1.31 -32.80
CA ASP A 671 0.06 -1.52 -31.41
C ASP A 671 -0.39 -2.89 -30.89
N ALA A 672 0.30 -3.38 -29.85
CA ALA A 672 0.05 -4.69 -29.23
C ALA A 672 -1.43 -4.89 -28.82
N GLN A 673 -2.09 -3.82 -28.36
CA GLN A 673 -3.47 -3.89 -27.90
C GLN A 673 -4.44 -4.08 -29.08
N LYS A 674 -4.19 -3.45 -30.22
CA LYS A 674 -4.96 -3.63 -31.47
C LYS A 674 -4.72 -5.00 -32.10
N TYR A 675 -3.47 -5.49 -32.15
CA TYR A 675 -3.19 -6.85 -32.64
C TYR A 675 -3.94 -7.89 -31.79
N VAL A 676 -3.86 -7.82 -30.45
CA VAL A 676 -4.59 -8.75 -29.57
C VAL A 676 -6.12 -8.59 -29.70
N ALA A 677 -6.63 -7.35 -29.86
CA ALA A 677 -8.06 -7.14 -30.10
C ALA A 677 -8.56 -7.72 -31.44
N LEU A 678 -7.73 -7.66 -32.49
CA LEU A 678 -8.00 -8.27 -33.79
C LEU A 678 -7.95 -9.80 -33.72
N VAL A 679 -6.88 -10.37 -33.15
CA VAL A 679 -6.75 -11.82 -32.89
C VAL A 679 -7.97 -12.34 -32.13
N ARG A 680 -8.45 -11.63 -31.10
CA ARG A 680 -9.65 -12.00 -30.35
C ARG A 680 -10.90 -12.12 -31.20
N VAL A 681 -11.16 -11.15 -32.07
CA VAL A 681 -12.36 -11.15 -32.92
C VAL A 681 -12.24 -12.21 -34.01
N LEU A 682 -11.04 -12.42 -34.58
CA LEU A 682 -10.78 -13.49 -35.53
C LEU A 682 -10.99 -14.88 -34.92
N SER A 683 -10.41 -15.16 -33.74
CA SER A 683 -10.66 -16.40 -33.01
C SER A 683 -12.13 -16.59 -32.65
N LYS A 684 -12.85 -15.52 -32.28
CA LYS A 684 -14.29 -15.60 -31.99
C LYS A 684 -15.12 -15.98 -33.24
N HIS A 685 -14.73 -15.51 -34.42
CA HIS A 685 -15.40 -15.82 -35.70
C HIS A 685 -14.82 -17.05 -36.43
N GLY A 686 -13.94 -17.83 -35.79
CA GLY A 686 -13.38 -19.07 -36.35
C GLY A 686 -12.31 -18.89 -37.43
N LYS A 687 -11.80 -17.65 -37.61
CA LYS A 687 -10.78 -17.30 -38.61
C LYS A 687 -9.38 -17.50 -38.03
N LEU A 688 -9.00 -18.77 -37.87
CA LEU A 688 -7.81 -19.19 -37.13
C LEU A 688 -6.50 -18.86 -37.84
N GLU A 689 -6.39 -19.16 -39.14
CA GLU A 689 -5.14 -18.94 -39.87
C GLU A 689 -4.81 -17.45 -39.93
N GLU A 690 -5.82 -16.60 -40.15
CA GLU A 690 -5.69 -15.15 -40.10
C GLU A 690 -5.27 -14.65 -38.71
N ALA A 691 -5.78 -15.26 -37.62
CA ALA A 691 -5.36 -14.93 -36.27
C ALA A 691 -3.89 -15.34 -36.00
N ILE A 692 -3.45 -16.48 -36.52
CA ILE A 692 -2.07 -16.97 -36.46
C ILE A 692 -1.13 -16.05 -37.27
N ASP A 693 -1.54 -15.61 -38.46
CA ASP A 693 -0.74 -14.71 -39.30
C ASP A 693 -0.59 -13.32 -38.68
N MET A 694 -1.61 -12.82 -37.96
CA MET A 694 -1.47 -11.58 -37.17
C MET A 694 -0.47 -11.74 -36.00
N LEU A 695 -0.33 -12.92 -35.40
CA LEU A 695 0.69 -13.19 -34.37
C LEU A 695 2.09 -13.29 -34.98
N LYS A 696 2.25 -13.85 -36.18
CA LYS A 696 3.52 -13.85 -36.93
C LYS A 696 3.93 -12.43 -37.30
N GLU A 697 3.03 -11.62 -37.88
CA GLU A 697 3.32 -10.22 -38.24
C GLU A 697 3.72 -9.40 -37.00
N MET A 698 3.07 -9.64 -35.85
CA MET A 698 3.41 -8.98 -34.58
C MET A 698 4.83 -9.31 -34.11
N LYS A 699 5.35 -10.51 -34.44
CA LYS A 699 6.75 -10.90 -34.19
C LYS A 699 7.72 -10.33 -35.21
N GLU A 700 7.38 -10.37 -36.50
CA GLU A 700 8.18 -9.80 -37.59
C GLU A 700 8.42 -8.28 -37.42
N LYS A 701 7.43 -7.57 -36.84
CA LYS A 701 7.48 -6.13 -36.55
C LYS A 701 7.90 -5.78 -35.11
N ASP A 702 8.45 -6.74 -34.36
CA ASP A 702 8.98 -6.61 -32.98
C ASP A 702 8.05 -5.87 -31.98
N VAL A 703 6.76 -6.18 -32.00
CA VAL A 703 5.76 -5.53 -31.13
C VAL A 703 5.69 -6.23 -29.77
N GLN A 704 6.23 -5.57 -28.73
CA GLN A 704 6.30 -6.12 -27.36
C GLN A 704 4.92 -6.22 -26.68
N LEU A 705 4.64 -7.39 -26.08
CA LEU A 705 3.49 -7.62 -25.20
C LEU A 705 3.79 -7.15 -23.76
N ARG A 706 2.82 -6.49 -23.14
CA ARG A 706 2.78 -6.16 -21.69
C ARG A 706 1.85 -7.13 -20.95
N ASP A 707 1.94 -7.17 -19.62
CA ASP A 707 1.10 -8.05 -18.78
C ASP A 707 -0.41 -7.82 -18.96
N SER A 708 -0.84 -6.56 -19.19
CA SER A 708 -2.23 -6.23 -19.48
C SER A 708 -2.73 -6.83 -20.80
N THR A 709 -1.88 -6.87 -21.83
CA THR A 709 -2.18 -7.55 -23.11
C THR A 709 -2.13 -9.08 -23.00
N ILE A 710 -1.29 -9.65 -22.13
CA ILE A 710 -1.27 -11.08 -21.82
C ILE A 710 -2.57 -11.52 -21.13
N SER A 711 -3.12 -10.68 -20.24
CA SER A 711 -4.42 -10.92 -19.60
C SER A 711 -5.57 -10.93 -20.63
N LEU A 712 -5.54 -10.00 -21.60
CA LEU A 712 -6.53 -9.93 -22.68
C LEU A 712 -6.44 -11.14 -23.64
N LEU A 713 -5.22 -11.61 -23.91
CA LEU A 713 -4.97 -12.84 -24.69
C LEU A 713 -5.47 -14.08 -23.94
N THR A 714 -5.25 -14.16 -22.62
CA THR A 714 -5.78 -15.24 -21.77
C THR A 714 -7.32 -15.28 -21.81
N LEU A 715 -7.98 -14.11 -21.67
CA LEU A 715 -9.43 -13.99 -21.77
C LEU A 715 -9.96 -14.45 -23.13
N THR A 716 -9.24 -14.09 -24.20
CA THR A 716 -9.55 -14.52 -25.58
C THR A 716 -9.56 -16.05 -25.69
N MET A 717 -8.53 -16.71 -25.15
CA MET A 717 -8.41 -18.16 -25.20
C MET A 717 -9.47 -18.86 -24.32
N ASN A 718 -9.87 -18.25 -23.20
CA ASN A 718 -11.03 -18.72 -22.43
C ASN A 718 -12.35 -18.61 -23.21
N THR A 719 -12.56 -17.54 -23.99
CA THR A 719 -13.75 -17.44 -24.86
C THR A 719 -13.75 -18.43 -26.02
N ALA A 720 -12.57 -18.95 -26.42
CA ALA A 720 -12.46 -20.07 -27.35
C ALA A 720 -12.68 -21.43 -26.66
N ALA A 721 -12.24 -21.60 -25.40
CA ALA A 721 -12.47 -22.81 -24.60
C ALA A 721 -13.97 -23.11 -24.43
N MET A 722 -14.77 -22.07 -24.15
CA MET A 722 -16.23 -22.13 -24.08
C MET A 722 -16.92 -22.56 -25.38
N LYS A 723 -16.21 -22.58 -26.52
CA LYS A 723 -16.70 -23.09 -27.81
C LYS A 723 -16.29 -24.55 -28.09
N GLY A 724 -15.49 -25.17 -27.21
CA GLY A 724 -15.07 -26.57 -27.32
C GLY A 724 -13.92 -26.85 -28.31
N ASP A 725 -13.29 -25.83 -28.89
CA ASP A 725 -12.26 -26.02 -29.93
C ASP A 725 -10.83 -26.11 -29.35
N ALA A 726 -10.52 -27.27 -28.77
CA ALA A 726 -9.22 -27.55 -28.16
C ALA A 726 -8.03 -27.49 -29.14
N ASN A 727 -8.25 -27.81 -30.42
CA ASN A 727 -7.19 -27.81 -31.44
C ASN A 727 -6.78 -26.38 -31.82
N THR A 728 -7.76 -25.49 -31.96
CA THR A 728 -7.52 -24.05 -32.16
C THR A 728 -6.75 -23.44 -31.00
N ILE A 729 -7.11 -23.79 -29.76
CA ILE A 729 -6.41 -23.30 -28.56
C ILE A 729 -4.96 -23.82 -28.51
N ARG A 730 -4.74 -25.13 -28.76
CA ARG A 730 -3.39 -25.72 -28.79
C ARG A 730 -2.51 -25.01 -29.83
N ARG A 731 -2.97 -24.87 -31.08
CA ARG A 731 -2.20 -24.19 -32.14
C ARG A 731 -1.88 -22.73 -31.81
N LEU A 732 -2.78 -22.01 -31.15
CA LEU A 732 -2.51 -20.65 -30.67
C LEU A 732 -1.47 -20.64 -29.54
N GLN A 733 -1.57 -21.52 -28.54
CA GLN A 733 -0.57 -21.64 -27.47
C GLN A 733 0.83 -21.94 -28.03
N GLU A 734 0.94 -22.97 -28.87
CA GLU A 734 2.19 -23.36 -29.54
C GLU A 734 2.78 -22.19 -30.34
N THR A 735 1.96 -21.45 -31.11
CA THR A 735 2.41 -20.28 -31.88
C THR A 735 2.92 -19.16 -30.97
N ILE A 736 2.22 -18.85 -29.87
CA ILE A 736 2.62 -17.80 -28.92
C ILE A 736 3.97 -18.13 -28.25
N PHE A 737 4.16 -19.40 -27.87
CA PHE A 737 5.37 -19.84 -27.17
C PHE A 737 6.56 -20.03 -28.13
N THR A 738 6.36 -20.60 -29.33
CA THR A 738 7.43 -20.77 -30.33
C THR A 738 7.93 -19.44 -30.91
N LEU A 739 7.06 -18.43 -31.07
CA LEU A 739 7.47 -17.07 -31.46
C LEU A 739 8.11 -16.29 -30.28
N GLY A 740 8.10 -16.84 -29.07
CA GLY A 740 8.64 -16.19 -27.87
C GLY A 740 7.94 -14.88 -27.51
N LEU A 741 6.63 -14.79 -27.79
CA LEU A 741 5.84 -13.57 -27.57
C LEU A 741 5.44 -13.38 -26.09
N ALA A 742 5.19 -14.47 -25.38
CA ALA A 742 4.90 -14.47 -23.94
C ALA A 742 5.53 -15.68 -23.25
N LYS A 743 5.93 -15.52 -21.98
CA LYS A 743 6.42 -16.64 -21.16
C LYS A 743 5.23 -17.56 -20.78
N PRO A 744 5.41 -18.90 -20.83
CA PRO A 744 4.41 -19.84 -20.32
C PRO A 744 4.06 -19.53 -18.86
N SER A 745 2.78 -19.39 -18.57
CA SER A 745 2.26 -19.14 -17.23
C SER A 745 1.02 -19.98 -16.98
N SER A 746 0.75 -20.32 -15.72
CA SER A 746 -0.43 -21.11 -15.33
C SER A 746 -1.74 -20.56 -15.96
N ASN A 747 -1.88 -19.24 -16.02
CA ASN A 747 -3.03 -18.56 -16.62
C ASN A 747 -3.12 -18.76 -18.15
N LEU A 748 -2.02 -18.65 -18.89
CA LEU A 748 -2.00 -18.88 -20.34
C LEU A 748 -2.18 -20.35 -20.73
N CYS A 749 -1.77 -21.28 -19.85
CA CYS A 749 -1.91 -22.72 -20.07
C CYS A 749 -3.30 -23.26 -19.66
N SER A 750 -3.97 -22.62 -18.70
CA SER A 750 -5.32 -22.99 -18.21
C SER A 750 -6.42 -23.18 -19.27
N PRO A 751 -6.53 -22.40 -20.37
CA PRO A 751 -7.68 -22.48 -21.29
C PRO A 751 -7.80 -23.83 -22.00
N LEU A 752 -6.67 -24.44 -22.40
CA LEU A 752 -6.65 -25.75 -23.06
C LEU A 752 -7.18 -26.85 -22.13
N ILE A 753 -6.71 -26.87 -20.88
CA ILE A 753 -7.15 -27.83 -19.87
C ILE A 753 -8.64 -27.60 -19.54
N THR A 754 -9.08 -26.33 -19.45
CA THR A 754 -10.48 -25.96 -19.21
C THR A 754 -11.40 -26.49 -20.31
N CYS A 755 -11.00 -26.36 -21.59
CA CYS A 755 -11.73 -26.90 -22.73
C CYS A 755 -11.89 -28.44 -22.67
N TYR A 756 -10.88 -29.16 -22.20
CA TYR A 756 -10.96 -30.62 -22.03
C TYR A 756 -11.79 -31.04 -20.81
N LEU A 757 -11.81 -30.25 -19.74
CA LEU A 757 -12.67 -30.46 -18.57
C LEU A 757 -14.14 -30.23 -18.91
N GLU A 758 -14.47 -29.12 -19.57
CA GLU A 758 -15.84 -28.77 -19.97
C GLU A 758 -16.44 -29.74 -20.99
N SER A 759 -15.60 -30.35 -21.85
CA SER A 759 -16.01 -31.42 -22.77
C SER A 759 -16.06 -32.82 -22.13
N GLY A 760 -15.79 -32.95 -20.83
CA GLY A 760 -15.79 -34.22 -20.10
C GLY A 760 -14.65 -35.19 -20.49
N ASN A 761 -13.68 -34.75 -21.29
CA ASN A 761 -12.54 -35.56 -21.74
C ASN A 761 -11.37 -35.44 -20.74
N TYR A 762 -11.54 -36.05 -19.57
CA TYR A 762 -10.54 -36.03 -18.50
C TYR A 762 -9.19 -36.67 -18.88
N ALA A 763 -9.18 -37.63 -19.83
CA ALA A 763 -7.94 -38.20 -20.34
C ALA A 763 -7.13 -37.15 -21.13
N GLY A 764 -7.77 -36.46 -22.08
CA GLY A 764 -7.15 -35.35 -22.82
C GLY A 764 -6.74 -34.18 -21.91
N ALA A 765 -7.51 -33.90 -20.85
CA ALA A 765 -7.13 -32.91 -19.84
C ALA A 765 -5.87 -33.32 -19.05
N PHE A 766 -5.75 -34.59 -18.68
CA PHE A 766 -4.57 -35.11 -18.00
C PHE A 766 -3.34 -35.09 -18.90
N ASP A 767 -3.45 -35.61 -20.13
CA ASP A 767 -2.34 -35.62 -21.10
C ASP A 767 -1.83 -34.20 -21.39
N ALA A 768 -2.74 -33.23 -21.59
CA ALA A 768 -2.38 -31.81 -21.75
C ALA A 768 -1.73 -31.22 -20.49
N THR A 769 -2.13 -31.65 -19.29
CA THR A 769 -1.51 -31.20 -18.03
C THR A 769 -0.09 -31.77 -17.88
N VAL A 770 0.12 -33.03 -18.24
CA VAL A 770 1.44 -33.69 -18.23
C VAL A 770 2.37 -33.06 -19.29
N GLU A 771 1.85 -32.74 -20.47
CA GLU A 771 2.59 -32.06 -21.53
C GLU A 771 3.05 -30.66 -21.08
N VAL A 772 2.12 -29.83 -20.57
CA VAL A 772 2.42 -28.48 -20.05
C VAL A 772 3.42 -28.54 -18.90
N HIS A 773 3.33 -29.54 -18.00
CA HIS A 773 4.30 -29.70 -16.92
C HIS A 773 5.70 -30.05 -17.45
N LYS A 774 5.81 -31.02 -18.37
CA LYS A 774 7.10 -31.44 -18.94
C LYS A 774 7.77 -30.35 -19.79
N GLN A 775 7.00 -29.56 -20.54
CA GLN A 775 7.53 -28.51 -21.40
C GLN A 775 7.82 -27.19 -20.65
N TYR A 776 7.00 -26.86 -19.64
CA TYR A 776 6.97 -25.51 -19.06
C TYR A 776 7.03 -25.46 -17.52
N ASN A 777 7.08 -26.61 -16.84
CA ASN A 777 7.07 -26.72 -15.37
C ASN A 777 5.89 -25.96 -14.72
N GLN A 778 4.70 -26.10 -15.32
CA GLN A 778 3.44 -25.53 -14.84
C GLN A 778 2.38 -26.64 -14.73
N MET A 779 1.55 -26.60 -13.68
CA MET A 779 0.41 -27.51 -13.51
C MET A 779 -0.88 -26.71 -13.25
N PRO A 780 -1.50 -26.10 -14.28
CA PRO A 780 -2.78 -25.40 -14.14
C PRO A 780 -3.90 -26.41 -13.85
N LYS A 781 -4.97 -25.95 -13.19
CA LYS A 781 -6.28 -26.65 -13.11
C LYS A 781 -6.30 -28.10 -12.56
N ILE A 782 -5.18 -28.61 -12.03
CA ILE A 782 -5.05 -29.97 -11.51
C ILE A 782 -6.10 -30.35 -10.46
N HIS A 783 -6.46 -29.44 -9.56
CA HIS A 783 -7.51 -29.69 -8.55
C HIS A 783 -8.88 -29.93 -9.19
N ASP A 784 -9.22 -29.14 -10.21
CA ASP A 784 -10.51 -29.23 -10.89
C ASP A 784 -10.57 -30.53 -11.74
N LEU A 785 -9.43 -30.98 -12.29
CA LEU A 785 -9.28 -32.32 -12.91
C LEU A 785 -9.52 -33.46 -11.91
N ILE A 786 -8.93 -33.40 -10.71
CA ILE A 786 -9.14 -34.42 -9.68
C ILE A 786 -10.61 -34.45 -9.23
N CYS A 787 -11.26 -33.29 -9.06
CA CYS A 787 -12.69 -33.23 -8.72
C CYS A 787 -13.55 -33.94 -9.78
N GLY A 788 -13.37 -33.61 -11.07
CA GLY A 788 -14.14 -34.25 -12.15
C GLY A 788 -13.89 -35.76 -12.28
N LEU A 789 -12.67 -36.23 -12.00
CA LEU A 789 -12.36 -37.67 -11.94
C LEU A 789 -13.05 -38.38 -10.76
N VAL A 790 -13.10 -37.74 -9.59
CA VAL A 790 -13.79 -38.24 -8.39
C VAL A 790 -15.31 -38.23 -8.56
N GLU A 791 -15.88 -37.24 -9.24
CA GLU A 791 -17.30 -37.18 -9.60
C GLU A 791 -17.68 -38.27 -10.60
N LYS A 792 -16.87 -38.47 -11.66
CA LYS A 792 -17.06 -39.53 -12.66
C LYS A 792 -16.82 -40.94 -12.09
N GLY A 793 -16.01 -41.08 -11.05
CA GLY A 793 -15.65 -42.36 -10.43
C GLY A 793 -14.60 -43.17 -11.23
N ASP A 794 -13.78 -42.50 -12.03
CA ASP A 794 -12.80 -43.12 -12.93
C ASP A 794 -11.50 -43.49 -12.17
N ALA A 795 -11.54 -44.64 -11.48
CA ALA A 795 -10.48 -45.05 -10.56
C ALA A 795 -9.12 -45.32 -11.24
N GLU A 796 -9.11 -45.85 -12.46
CA GLU A 796 -7.86 -46.12 -13.20
C GLU A 796 -7.15 -44.83 -13.62
N LEU A 797 -7.89 -43.85 -14.14
CA LEU A 797 -7.32 -42.57 -14.53
C LEU A 797 -6.93 -41.74 -13.30
N LEU A 798 -7.74 -41.77 -12.23
CA LEU A 798 -7.40 -41.15 -10.95
C LEU A 798 -6.09 -41.72 -10.38
N GLN A 799 -5.88 -43.03 -10.42
CA GLN A 799 -4.63 -43.65 -9.95
C GLN A 799 -3.40 -43.16 -10.74
N LYS A 800 -3.51 -43.06 -12.07
CA LYS A 800 -2.44 -42.50 -12.93
C LYS A 800 -2.13 -41.04 -12.61
N VAL A 801 -3.16 -40.23 -12.32
CA VAL A 801 -2.99 -38.83 -11.89
C VAL A 801 -2.29 -38.75 -10.52
N MET A 802 -2.66 -39.61 -9.57
CA MET A 802 -2.03 -39.64 -8.25
C MET A 802 -0.59 -40.14 -8.28
N GLU A 803 -0.25 -41.10 -9.13
CA GLU A 803 1.13 -41.55 -9.33
C GLU A 803 2.01 -40.41 -9.87
N PHE A 804 1.55 -39.69 -10.89
CA PHE A 804 2.23 -38.51 -11.42
C PHE A 804 2.40 -37.40 -10.37
N LEU A 805 1.36 -37.09 -9.59
CA LEU A 805 1.45 -36.08 -8.53
C LEU A 805 2.35 -36.49 -7.37
N SER A 806 2.41 -37.79 -7.06
CA SER A 806 3.34 -38.32 -6.06
C SER A 806 4.79 -38.14 -6.51
N GLN A 807 5.10 -38.45 -7.77
CA GLN A 807 6.44 -38.28 -8.36
C GLN A 807 6.88 -36.80 -8.39
N GLU A 808 6.00 -35.88 -8.79
CA GLU A 808 6.36 -34.48 -9.05
C GLU A 808 6.20 -33.55 -7.82
N ARG A 809 5.22 -33.79 -6.94
CA ARG A 809 4.92 -32.94 -5.77
C ARG A 809 5.17 -33.61 -4.42
N GLY A 810 5.43 -34.91 -4.41
CA GLY A 810 5.57 -35.72 -3.21
C GLY A 810 4.22 -36.15 -2.60
N GLU A 811 4.22 -37.33 -1.99
CA GLU A 811 3.05 -38.01 -1.43
C GLU A 811 2.18 -37.11 -0.54
N MET A 812 2.77 -36.31 0.37
CA MET A 812 2.00 -35.45 1.26
C MET A 812 1.18 -34.38 0.52
N MET A 813 1.70 -33.81 -0.58
CA MET A 813 0.98 -32.79 -1.33
C MET A 813 -0.13 -33.41 -2.19
N MET A 814 0.14 -34.58 -2.76
CA MET A 814 -0.87 -35.40 -3.46
C MET A 814 -2.03 -35.78 -2.51
N LEU A 815 -1.74 -36.20 -1.28
CA LEU A 815 -2.78 -36.48 -0.27
C LEU A 815 -3.63 -35.25 0.06
N TYR A 816 -3.03 -34.05 0.11
CA TYR A 816 -3.79 -32.80 0.29
C TYR A 816 -4.64 -32.44 -0.94
N ASP A 817 -4.11 -32.55 -2.16
CA ASP A 817 -4.87 -32.34 -3.40
C ASP A 817 -6.09 -33.31 -3.47
N LEU A 818 -5.91 -34.59 -3.10
CA LEU A 818 -6.98 -35.59 -3.03
C LEU A 818 -7.98 -35.33 -1.88
N TYR A 819 -7.50 -34.91 -0.70
CA TYR A 819 -8.35 -34.54 0.44
C TYR A 819 -9.30 -33.40 0.09
N PHE A 820 -8.80 -32.31 -0.51
CA PHE A 820 -9.62 -31.18 -0.92
C PHE A 820 -10.60 -31.54 -2.05
N ALA A 821 -10.23 -32.45 -2.96
CA ALA A 821 -11.16 -32.96 -3.97
C ALA A 821 -12.29 -33.78 -3.33
N PHE A 822 -12.01 -34.66 -2.36
CA PHE A 822 -13.06 -35.38 -1.64
C PHE A 822 -13.95 -34.47 -0.78
N LEU A 823 -13.43 -33.36 -0.25
CA LEU A 823 -14.26 -32.34 0.41
C LEU A 823 -15.20 -31.63 -0.58
N GLN A 824 -14.69 -31.18 -1.73
CA GLN A 824 -15.47 -30.45 -2.73
C GLN A 824 -16.54 -31.32 -3.38
N THR A 825 -16.30 -32.63 -3.52
CA THR A 825 -17.22 -33.62 -4.11
C THR A 825 -18.17 -34.29 -3.10
N GLY A 826 -18.22 -33.81 -1.85
CA GLY A 826 -19.12 -34.32 -0.81
C GLY A 826 -18.75 -35.69 -0.22
N ARG A 827 -17.59 -36.25 -0.58
CA ARG A 827 -17.12 -37.57 -0.13
C ARG A 827 -16.41 -37.51 1.23
N TYR A 828 -17.06 -36.92 2.23
CA TYR A 828 -16.47 -36.61 3.55
C TYR A 828 -15.88 -37.84 4.28
N LYS A 829 -16.43 -39.04 4.07
CA LYS A 829 -15.91 -40.30 4.63
C LYS A 829 -14.55 -40.73 4.04
N GLU A 830 -14.28 -40.37 2.79
CA GLU A 830 -13.02 -40.66 2.11
C GLU A 830 -11.98 -39.58 2.48
N ALA A 831 -12.39 -38.31 2.51
CA ALA A 831 -11.58 -37.20 3.04
C ALA A 831 -11.09 -37.46 4.47
N ARG A 832 -11.96 -37.91 5.38
CA ARG A 832 -11.61 -38.18 6.78
C ARG A 832 -10.50 -39.22 6.94
N LYS A 833 -10.53 -40.30 6.13
CA LYS A 833 -9.49 -41.35 6.16
C LYS A 833 -8.12 -40.80 5.80
N ILE A 834 -8.04 -39.85 4.87
CA ILE A 834 -6.77 -39.23 4.49
C ILE A 834 -6.20 -38.41 5.65
N ILE A 835 -7.01 -37.52 6.24
CA ILE A 835 -6.51 -36.59 7.26
C ILE A 835 -6.24 -37.25 8.62
N GLU A 836 -6.88 -38.39 8.91
CA GLU A 836 -6.57 -39.25 10.07
C GLU A 836 -5.35 -40.18 9.84
N THR A 837 -4.67 -40.10 8.69
CA THR A 837 -3.46 -40.90 8.41
C THR A 837 -2.31 -40.50 9.35
N PRO A 838 -1.70 -41.44 10.10
CA PRO A 838 -0.64 -41.12 11.04
C PRO A 838 0.56 -40.43 10.37
N GLY A 839 0.97 -39.28 10.92
CA GLY A 839 2.14 -38.52 10.46
C GLY A 839 1.85 -37.34 9.52
N LEU A 840 0.59 -37.14 9.08
CA LEU A 840 0.21 -35.96 8.31
C LEU A 840 0.22 -34.70 9.21
N ARG A 841 0.91 -33.64 8.78
CA ARG A 841 1.00 -32.35 9.49
C ARG A 841 0.22 -31.24 8.77
N ALA A 842 -0.29 -30.28 9.51
CA ALA A 842 -0.97 -29.12 8.97
C ALA A 842 -0.10 -28.29 8.02
N ARG A 843 -0.71 -27.82 6.93
CA ARG A 843 -0.10 -26.86 5.99
C ARG A 843 -1.00 -25.62 5.90
N PRO A 844 -0.76 -24.57 6.72
CA PRO A 844 -1.66 -23.42 6.82
C PRO A 844 -1.99 -22.76 5.48
N THR A 845 -1.01 -22.62 4.57
CA THR A 845 -1.20 -22.03 3.24
C THR A 845 -2.16 -22.83 2.34
N ARG A 846 -2.25 -24.15 2.52
CA ARG A 846 -3.14 -25.03 1.73
C ARG A 846 -4.54 -25.07 2.31
N LEU A 847 -4.66 -25.10 3.64
CA LEU A 847 -5.95 -24.96 4.33
C LEU A 847 -6.57 -23.59 4.07
N GLN A 848 -5.77 -22.52 4.09
CA GLN A 848 -6.20 -21.16 3.71
C GLN A 848 -6.68 -21.12 2.25
N TRP A 849 -5.92 -21.67 1.29
CA TRP A 849 -6.32 -21.68 -0.12
C TRP A 849 -7.69 -22.34 -0.35
N PHE A 850 -7.94 -23.50 0.29
CA PHE A 850 -9.25 -24.16 0.16
C PHE A 850 -10.35 -23.40 0.90
N ALA A 851 -10.06 -22.82 2.07
CA ALA A 851 -11.01 -21.97 2.79
C ALA A 851 -11.41 -20.72 1.98
N GLU A 852 -10.46 -20.04 1.36
CA GLU A 852 -10.71 -18.89 0.48
C GLU A 852 -11.49 -19.31 -0.78
N LYS A 853 -11.24 -20.50 -1.35
CA LYS A 853 -12.05 -21.08 -2.44
C LYS A 853 -13.50 -21.31 -1.99
N CYS A 854 -13.71 -21.88 -0.80
CA CYS A 854 -15.05 -22.12 -0.25
C CYS A 854 -15.79 -20.82 0.08
N ILE A 855 -15.10 -19.81 0.64
CA ILE A 855 -15.67 -18.48 0.91
C ILE A 855 -16.13 -17.83 -0.40
N ALA A 856 -15.24 -17.74 -1.40
CA ALA A 856 -15.56 -17.14 -2.69
C ALA A 856 -16.67 -17.87 -3.47
N ALA A 857 -16.85 -19.18 -3.25
CA ALA A 857 -17.93 -19.98 -3.82
C ALA A 857 -19.18 -20.10 -2.91
N GLN A 858 -19.18 -19.44 -1.74
CA GLN A 858 -20.21 -19.50 -0.69
C GLN A 858 -20.57 -20.94 -0.22
N GLN A 859 -19.60 -21.85 -0.24
CA GLN A 859 -19.77 -23.27 0.07
C GLN A 859 -19.59 -23.55 1.58
N MET A 860 -20.69 -23.55 2.34
CA MET A 860 -20.68 -23.73 3.79
C MET A 860 -20.37 -25.18 4.23
N GLU A 861 -21.02 -26.17 3.62
CA GLU A 861 -20.93 -27.58 4.05
C GLU A 861 -19.50 -28.18 3.90
N PRO A 862 -18.74 -27.95 2.80
CA PRO A 862 -17.35 -28.41 2.70
C PRO A 862 -16.42 -27.71 3.70
N LEU A 863 -16.67 -26.43 4.00
CA LEU A 863 -15.87 -25.66 4.94
C LEU A 863 -16.07 -26.14 6.38
N GLU A 864 -17.31 -26.33 6.82
CA GLU A 864 -17.62 -26.89 8.14
C GLU A 864 -17.02 -28.30 8.31
N ASN A 865 -17.20 -29.18 7.32
CA ASN A 865 -16.60 -30.51 7.32
C ASN A 865 -15.06 -30.47 7.42
N MET A 866 -14.40 -29.48 6.79
CA MET A 866 -12.95 -29.28 6.94
C MET A 866 -12.58 -28.82 8.35
N VAL A 867 -13.34 -27.90 8.95
CA VAL A 867 -13.12 -27.43 10.33
C VAL A 867 -13.27 -28.59 11.33
N ASP A 868 -14.31 -29.42 11.20
CA ASP A 868 -14.52 -30.57 12.08
C ASP A 868 -13.43 -31.64 11.90
N MET A 869 -13.03 -31.93 10.65
CA MET A 869 -12.01 -32.97 10.38
C MET A 869 -10.57 -32.57 10.72
N THR A 870 -10.25 -31.28 10.75
CA THR A 870 -8.91 -30.78 11.11
C THR A 870 -8.63 -30.81 12.62
N PHE A 871 -9.62 -31.15 13.48
CA PHE A 871 -9.46 -31.18 14.95
C PHE A 871 -8.30 -32.08 15.42
N LYS A 872 -8.08 -33.23 14.78
CA LYS A 872 -7.01 -34.19 15.14
C LYS A 872 -5.67 -33.91 14.46
N LEU A 873 -5.56 -32.87 13.62
CA LEU A 873 -4.39 -32.63 12.79
C LEU A 873 -3.29 -31.89 13.58
N PHE A 874 -2.09 -32.47 13.61
CA PHE A 874 -0.94 -31.89 14.30
C PHE A 874 -0.50 -30.55 13.67
N GLU A 875 -0.13 -29.57 14.50
CA GLU A 875 0.26 -28.19 14.11
C GLU A 875 -0.88 -27.34 13.45
N CYS A 876 -2.16 -27.71 13.58
CA CYS A 876 -3.28 -26.92 13.04
C CYS A 876 -3.73 -25.78 13.98
N ASP A 877 -3.77 -24.53 13.50
CA ASP A 877 -4.36 -23.40 14.23
C ASP A 877 -5.90 -23.41 14.12
N ARG A 878 -6.55 -23.78 15.22
CA ARG A 878 -8.01 -23.90 15.33
C ARG A 878 -8.73 -22.54 15.24
N ASP A 879 -8.14 -21.44 15.71
CA ASP A 879 -8.78 -20.11 15.59
C ASP A 879 -8.77 -19.63 14.14
N ASP A 880 -7.73 -19.93 13.34
CA ASP A 880 -7.78 -19.65 11.90
C ASP A 880 -8.92 -20.43 11.21
N MET A 881 -9.11 -21.71 11.56
CA MET A 881 -10.20 -22.53 10.99
C MET A 881 -11.58 -21.95 11.32
N TYR A 882 -11.84 -21.60 12.58
CA TYR A 882 -13.09 -20.96 12.99
C TYR A 882 -13.26 -19.54 12.44
N HIS A 883 -12.17 -18.79 12.27
CA HIS A 883 -12.19 -17.46 11.64
C HIS A 883 -12.62 -17.52 10.18
N TYR A 884 -12.21 -18.54 9.41
CA TYR A 884 -12.69 -18.74 8.04
C TYR A 884 -14.18 -19.08 8.00
N LEU A 885 -14.66 -19.93 8.90
CA LEU A 885 -16.09 -20.29 9.00
C LEU A 885 -16.95 -19.06 9.34
N LEU A 886 -16.52 -18.24 10.31
CA LEU A 886 -17.18 -16.99 10.67
C LEU A 886 -17.12 -15.92 9.57
N ARG A 887 -16.05 -15.89 8.75
CA ARG A 887 -16.00 -15.02 7.56
C ARG A 887 -17.09 -15.41 6.56
N LEU A 888 -17.27 -16.70 6.30
CA LEU A 888 -18.35 -17.16 5.43
C LEU A 888 -19.73 -16.84 6.04
N CYS A 889 -19.93 -17.03 7.36
CA CYS A 889 -21.17 -16.62 8.04
C CYS A 889 -21.46 -15.12 7.90
N LYS A 890 -20.43 -14.25 7.84
CA LYS A 890 -20.62 -12.81 7.60
C LYS A 890 -21.02 -12.50 6.15
N GLU A 891 -20.46 -13.22 5.17
CA GLU A 891 -20.81 -13.03 3.76
C GLU A 891 -22.19 -13.60 3.40
N THR A 892 -22.64 -14.66 4.07
CA THR A 892 -23.99 -15.26 3.91
C THR A 892 -25.03 -14.73 4.89
N ASN A 893 -24.63 -13.88 5.84
CA ASN A 893 -25.41 -13.37 6.98
C ASN A 893 -26.10 -14.46 7.84
N ASP A 894 -25.46 -15.63 7.98
CA ASP A 894 -25.96 -16.77 8.77
C ASP A 894 -25.54 -16.64 10.25
N TRP A 895 -26.31 -15.84 11.01
CA TRP A 895 -26.04 -15.61 12.44
C TRP A 895 -26.25 -16.86 13.31
N GLN A 896 -27.13 -17.78 12.92
CA GLN A 896 -27.40 -19.02 13.66
C GLN A 896 -26.17 -19.94 13.63
N LYS A 897 -25.51 -20.06 12.47
CA LYS A 897 -24.25 -20.80 12.39
C LYS A 897 -23.09 -20.08 13.07
N ALA A 898 -23.08 -18.75 13.12
CA ALA A 898 -22.08 -18.02 13.90
C ALA A 898 -22.22 -18.29 15.42
N GLU A 899 -23.45 -18.36 15.94
CA GLU A 899 -23.73 -18.75 17.32
C GLU A 899 -23.41 -20.23 17.59
N ALA A 900 -23.78 -21.15 16.69
CA ALA A 900 -23.38 -22.56 16.80
C ALA A 900 -21.85 -22.75 16.77
N THR A 901 -21.15 -21.94 15.97
CA THR A 901 -19.68 -21.90 15.92
C THR A 901 -19.11 -21.42 17.25
N TRP A 902 -19.69 -20.38 17.86
CA TRP A 902 -19.30 -19.92 19.19
C TRP A 902 -19.46 -21.03 20.25
N MET A 903 -20.58 -21.76 20.25
CA MET A 903 -20.79 -22.88 21.17
C MET A 903 -19.75 -23.99 20.97
N LYS A 904 -19.48 -24.42 19.72
CA LYS A 904 -18.40 -25.38 19.40
C LYS A 904 -17.03 -24.92 19.92
N MET A 905 -16.71 -23.62 19.80
CA MET A 905 -15.44 -23.05 20.30
C MET A 905 -15.33 -23.11 21.82
N GLN A 906 -16.44 -22.92 22.55
CA GLN A 906 -16.47 -23.07 24.01
C GLN A 906 -16.34 -24.55 24.43
N GLU A 907 -16.99 -25.47 23.73
CA GLU A 907 -16.86 -26.92 23.96
C GLU A 907 -15.40 -27.42 23.77
N GLU A 908 -14.70 -26.89 22.76
CA GLU A 908 -13.26 -27.15 22.53
C GLU A 908 -12.32 -26.44 23.54
N ASN A 909 -12.86 -25.65 24.49
CA ASN A 909 -12.09 -24.79 25.41
C ASN A 909 -11.13 -23.82 24.67
N LEU A 910 -11.52 -23.37 23.49
CA LEU A 910 -10.69 -22.51 22.64
C LEU A 910 -10.90 -21.03 22.98
N ALA A 911 -9.83 -20.36 23.42
CA ALA A 911 -9.80 -18.90 23.58
C ALA A 911 -9.60 -18.22 22.21
N PRO A 912 -10.61 -17.54 21.63
CA PRO A 912 -10.48 -16.98 20.28
C PRO A 912 -9.67 -15.68 20.27
N ARG A 913 -9.01 -15.39 19.15
CA ARG A 913 -8.21 -14.16 19.00
C ARG A 913 -9.12 -12.93 18.87
N GLU A 914 -8.58 -11.75 19.23
CA GLU A 914 -9.28 -10.45 19.18
C GLU A 914 -9.98 -10.15 17.84
N ARG A 915 -9.45 -10.64 16.71
CA ARG A 915 -10.07 -10.50 15.37
C ARG A 915 -11.31 -11.38 15.20
N THR A 916 -11.34 -12.55 15.83
CA THR A 916 -12.38 -13.58 15.69
C THR A 916 -13.56 -13.24 16.58
N LEU A 917 -13.28 -12.79 17.82
CA LEU A 917 -14.30 -12.21 18.71
C LEU A 917 -14.97 -10.97 18.11
N ARG A 918 -14.20 -10.05 17.50
CA ARG A 918 -14.78 -8.89 16.80
C ARG A 918 -15.62 -9.29 15.60
N LEU A 919 -15.15 -10.25 14.79
CA LEU A 919 -15.93 -10.74 13.65
C LEU A 919 -17.26 -11.38 14.06
N LEU A 920 -17.25 -12.17 15.14
CA LEU A 920 -18.46 -12.76 15.72
C LEU A 920 -19.39 -11.68 16.31
N ALA A 921 -18.83 -10.69 17.02
CA ALA A 921 -19.59 -9.56 17.56
C ALA A 921 -20.23 -8.70 16.46
N ASP A 922 -19.55 -8.47 15.34
CA ASP A 922 -20.11 -7.80 14.17
C ASP A 922 -21.35 -8.56 13.63
N ILE A 923 -21.24 -9.89 13.47
CA ILE A 923 -22.33 -10.71 12.92
C ILE A 923 -23.55 -10.68 13.86
N LEU A 924 -23.34 -10.82 15.17
CA LEU A 924 -24.41 -10.79 16.17
C LEU A 924 -25.06 -9.40 16.28
N LYS A 925 -24.26 -8.33 16.33
CA LYS A 925 -24.77 -6.94 16.37
C LYS A 925 -25.53 -6.54 15.12
N ASN A 926 -25.08 -6.96 13.94
CA ASN A 926 -25.76 -6.67 12.67
C ASN A 926 -27.10 -7.41 12.50
N ASN A 927 -27.40 -8.39 13.37
CA ASN A 927 -28.64 -9.17 13.39
C ASN A 927 -29.41 -8.99 14.73
N ASP A 928 -29.17 -7.88 15.43
CA ASP A 928 -29.82 -7.50 16.70
C ASP A 928 -29.80 -8.60 17.79
N LYS A 929 -28.69 -9.32 17.90
CA LYS A 929 -28.45 -10.33 18.96
C LYS A 929 -27.53 -9.78 20.05
N GLU A 930 -27.83 -10.16 21.29
CA GLU A 930 -26.94 -9.91 22.41
C GLU A 930 -25.60 -10.64 22.19
N VAL A 931 -24.49 -9.94 22.44
CA VAL A 931 -23.15 -10.54 22.32
C VAL A 931 -22.79 -11.17 23.67
N PRO A 932 -22.60 -12.50 23.75
CA PRO A 932 -22.44 -13.22 25.02
C PRO A 932 -21.04 -13.07 25.67
N PHE A 933 -20.24 -12.12 25.20
CA PHE A 933 -18.87 -11.84 25.66
C PHE A 933 -18.55 -10.35 25.53
N GLU A 934 -17.60 -9.87 26.34
CA GLU A 934 -17.07 -8.52 26.19
C GLU A 934 -16.36 -8.39 24.84
N VAL A 935 -16.86 -7.49 23.98
CA VAL A 935 -16.25 -7.24 22.67
C VAL A 935 -14.90 -6.57 22.89
N PRO A 936 -13.77 -7.16 22.44
CA PRO A 936 -12.46 -6.55 22.63
C PRO A 936 -12.42 -5.16 21.99
N GLU A 937 -12.13 -4.15 22.81
CA GLU A 937 -12.06 -2.76 22.34
C GLU A 937 -11.10 -2.66 21.17
N VAL A 938 -11.54 -1.97 20.12
CA VAL A 938 -10.62 -1.52 19.08
C VAL A 938 -9.72 -0.50 19.74
N LYS A 939 -8.48 -0.89 20.06
CA LYS A 939 -7.39 0.07 20.19
C LYS A 939 -7.20 0.70 18.82
N GLU A 940 -7.96 1.76 18.56
CA GLU A 940 -7.60 2.74 17.55
C GLU A 940 -6.14 3.13 17.81
N PRO A 941 -5.32 3.36 16.77
CA PRO A 941 -3.97 3.86 16.97
C PRO A 941 -4.07 5.12 17.83
N THR A 942 -3.49 5.05 19.03
CA THR A 942 -3.68 6.01 20.12
C THR A 942 -3.83 7.42 19.60
N GLN A 943 -4.97 8.06 19.88
CA GLN A 943 -5.08 9.51 19.78
C GLN A 943 -3.99 10.09 20.68
N PHE A 944 -2.94 10.63 20.07
CA PHE A 944 -1.92 11.38 20.77
C PHE A 944 -2.61 12.62 21.35
N PRO A 945 -2.61 12.84 22.68
CA PRO A 945 -3.31 13.99 23.27
C PRO A 945 -2.81 15.36 22.78
N GLU A 946 -1.65 15.41 22.11
CA GLU A 946 -1.05 16.60 21.53
C GLU A 946 -1.35 16.80 20.03
N PHE A 947 -2.09 15.90 19.37
CA PHE A 947 -2.38 16.00 17.94
C PHE A 947 -3.89 16.06 17.64
N SER A 948 -4.43 17.27 17.61
CA SER A 948 -5.74 17.54 17.01
C SER A 948 -5.69 17.22 15.52
N LEU A 949 -6.56 16.33 15.03
CA LEU A 949 -6.83 16.18 13.61
C LEU A 949 -7.21 17.54 13.00
N THR A 950 -6.72 17.87 11.81
CA THR A 950 -7.05 19.13 11.14
C THR A 950 -8.50 19.15 10.67
N ASP A 951 -9.09 20.33 10.54
CA ASP A 951 -10.49 20.54 10.12
C ASP A 951 -10.83 19.73 8.85
N ASN A 952 -9.92 19.74 7.85
CA ASN A 952 -10.09 18.96 6.62
C ASN A 952 -10.05 17.44 6.85
N ALA A 953 -9.21 16.95 7.77
CA ALA A 953 -9.14 15.54 8.12
C ALA A 953 -10.41 15.07 8.86
N ASN A 954 -10.89 15.85 9.83
CA ASN A 954 -12.14 15.56 10.54
C ASN A 954 -13.37 15.63 9.62
N ASN A 955 -13.42 16.61 8.71
CA ASN A 955 -14.47 16.70 7.69
C ASN A 955 -14.48 15.47 6.75
N LEU A 956 -13.32 14.98 6.32
CA LEU A 956 -13.21 13.76 5.52
C LEU A 956 -13.53 12.50 6.35
N LEU A 957 -13.21 12.49 7.64
CA LEU A 957 -13.52 11.40 8.57
C LEU A 957 -15.04 11.25 8.73
N ILE A 958 -15.78 12.34 8.97
CA ILE A 958 -17.26 12.35 9.01
C ILE A 958 -17.83 11.78 7.71
N ILE A 959 -17.37 12.25 6.55
CA ILE A 959 -17.84 11.75 5.24
C ILE A 959 -17.51 10.26 5.05
N SER A 960 -16.38 9.78 5.57
CA SER A 960 -15.97 8.38 5.51
C SER A 960 -16.82 7.48 6.44
N GLN A 961 -17.06 7.92 7.67
CA GLN A 961 -17.89 7.23 8.66
C GLN A 961 -19.35 7.13 8.17
N VAL A 962 -19.90 8.22 7.59
CA VAL A 962 -21.22 8.22 6.95
C VAL A 962 -21.31 7.21 5.81
N LYS A 963 -20.30 7.12 4.93
CA LYS A 963 -20.24 6.11 3.86
C LYS A 963 -20.14 4.67 4.36
N ARG A 964 -19.75 4.46 5.62
CA ARG A 964 -19.65 3.14 6.28
C ARG A 964 -20.85 2.82 7.19
N CYS A 965 -21.90 3.63 7.15
CA CYS A 965 -23.06 3.54 8.04
C CYS A 965 -22.72 3.68 9.54
N GLN A 966 -21.64 4.41 9.86
CA GLN A 966 -21.17 4.65 11.23
C GLN A 966 -21.66 6.02 11.76
N MET A 967 -22.99 6.23 11.77
CA MET A 967 -23.55 7.56 12.05
C MET A 967 -23.29 8.06 13.47
N LYS A 968 -23.24 7.17 14.47
CA LYS A 968 -22.91 7.54 15.87
C LYS A 968 -21.48 8.05 15.99
N ASP A 969 -20.54 7.40 15.31
CA ASP A 969 -19.13 7.79 15.30
C ASP A 969 -18.95 9.11 14.54
N ALA A 970 -19.67 9.31 13.43
CA ALA A 970 -19.69 10.56 12.67
C ALA A 970 -20.26 11.75 13.48
N LEU A 971 -21.33 11.51 14.25
CA LEU A 971 -21.90 12.49 15.17
C LEU A 971 -20.95 12.80 16.34
N GLY A 972 -20.26 11.77 16.87
CA GLY A 972 -19.21 11.92 17.88
C GLY A 972 -18.04 12.76 17.38
N THR A 973 -17.55 12.50 16.16
CA THR A 973 -16.52 13.30 15.48
C THR A 973 -16.95 14.75 15.33
N LEU A 974 -18.20 15.01 14.92
CA LEU A 974 -18.74 16.38 14.82
C LEU A 974 -18.74 17.08 16.19
N LYS A 975 -19.22 16.42 17.26
CA LYS A 975 -19.19 16.99 18.62
C LYS A 975 -17.76 17.27 19.09
N GLY A 976 -16.81 16.39 18.78
CA GLY A 976 -15.38 16.57 19.05
C GLY A 976 -14.77 17.78 18.33
N MET A 977 -15.11 17.99 17.04
CA MET A 977 -14.70 19.20 16.30
C MET A 977 -15.20 20.48 16.98
N LEU A 978 -16.47 20.49 17.41
CA LEU A 978 -17.11 21.66 18.03
C LEU A 978 -16.55 21.95 19.43
N GLN A 979 -16.16 20.92 20.19
CA GLN A 979 -15.46 21.07 21.48
C GLN A 979 -14.02 21.58 21.32
N ALA A 980 -13.45 21.49 20.11
CA ALA A 980 -12.09 21.92 19.78
C ALA A 980 -12.05 23.24 18.98
N ASP A 981 -13.14 24.01 18.93
CA ASP A 981 -13.31 25.25 18.15
C ASP A 981 -13.01 25.12 16.63
N GLN A 982 -13.14 23.91 16.07
CA GLN A 982 -12.93 23.66 14.63
C GLN A 982 -14.19 23.87 13.80
N VAL A 983 -14.02 24.32 12.55
CA VAL A 983 -15.16 24.65 11.68
C VAL A 983 -15.54 23.45 10.80
N PRO A 984 -16.72 22.83 11.00
CA PRO A 984 -17.20 21.78 10.10
C PRO A 984 -17.59 22.36 8.73
N SER A 985 -17.41 21.57 7.68
CA SER A 985 -17.79 21.92 6.31
C SER A 985 -19.26 21.65 6.06
N GLN A 986 -19.89 22.49 5.21
CA GLN A 986 -21.27 22.30 4.76
C GLN A 986 -21.50 20.90 4.16
N LEU A 987 -20.50 20.36 3.45
CA LEU A 987 -20.58 19.03 2.82
C LEU A 987 -20.60 17.91 3.87
N ALA A 988 -19.77 17.98 4.90
CA ALA A 988 -19.75 16.97 5.97
C ALA A 988 -21.08 16.95 6.74
N ILE A 989 -21.60 18.13 7.11
CA ILE A 989 -22.93 18.27 7.75
C ILE A 989 -24.02 17.72 6.83
N THR A 990 -24.02 18.09 5.55
CA THR A 990 -25.03 17.63 4.57
C THR A 990 -25.04 16.11 4.43
N ARG A 991 -23.86 15.49 4.37
CA ARG A 991 -23.75 14.02 4.28
C ARG A 991 -24.18 13.33 5.57
N LEU A 992 -23.84 13.88 6.75
CA LEU A 992 -24.29 13.34 8.03
C LEU A 992 -25.81 13.39 8.16
N VAL A 993 -26.44 14.54 7.87
CA VAL A 993 -27.90 14.71 7.92
C VAL A 993 -28.62 13.78 6.93
N GLN A 994 -28.08 13.60 5.73
CA GLN A 994 -28.60 12.62 4.75
C GLN A 994 -28.45 11.18 5.23
N GLY A 995 -27.33 10.84 5.87
CA GLY A 995 -27.08 9.54 6.46
C GLY A 995 -28.07 9.21 7.58
N LEU A 996 -28.24 10.12 8.54
CA LEU A 996 -29.20 10.00 9.64
C LEU A 996 -30.65 9.91 9.13
N GLY A 997 -31.00 10.71 8.11
CA GLY A 997 -32.29 10.62 7.41
C GLY A 997 -32.54 9.23 6.82
N SER A 998 -31.53 8.68 6.14
CA SER A 998 -31.60 7.33 5.57
C SER A 998 -31.59 6.18 6.59
N GLU A 999 -31.28 6.47 7.86
CA GLU A 999 -31.31 5.49 8.97
C GLU A 999 -32.54 5.62 9.89
N GLY A 1000 -33.41 6.62 9.70
CA GLY A 1000 -34.60 6.83 10.54
C GLY A 1000 -34.36 7.61 11.85
N LYS A 1001 -33.18 8.23 12.02
CA LYS A 1001 -32.74 8.81 13.30
C LYS A 1001 -33.17 10.28 13.46
N THR A 1002 -34.45 10.50 13.71
CA THR A 1002 -35.07 11.84 13.82
C THR A 1002 -34.44 12.71 14.91
N GLN A 1003 -34.18 12.16 16.10
CA GLN A 1003 -33.59 12.89 17.24
C GLN A 1003 -32.16 13.37 16.95
N ASP A 1004 -31.33 12.53 16.33
CA ASP A 1004 -29.96 12.88 15.97
C ASP A 1004 -29.91 14.02 14.92
N ILE A 1005 -30.88 14.07 13.99
CA ILE A 1005 -30.99 15.17 13.01
C ILE A 1005 -31.32 16.50 13.71
N GLN A 1006 -32.24 16.48 14.68
CA GLN A 1006 -32.59 17.66 15.48
C GLN A 1006 -31.41 18.14 16.33
N GLU A 1007 -30.60 17.22 16.88
CA GLU A 1007 -29.38 17.57 17.61
C GLU A 1007 -28.34 18.23 16.69
N VAL A 1008 -28.11 17.69 15.49
CA VAL A 1008 -27.23 18.32 14.49
C VAL A 1008 -27.76 19.70 14.08
N GLU A 1009 -29.07 19.88 13.91
CA GLU A 1009 -29.64 21.18 13.59
C GLU A 1009 -29.40 22.21 14.70
N ALA A 1010 -29.55 21.81 15.97
CA ALA A 1010 -29.25 22.67 17.13
C ALA A 1010 -27.76 23.05 17.19
N LEU A 1011 -26.85 22.08 17.00
CA LEU A 1011 -25.40 22.30 16.98
C LEU A 1011 -24.94 23.20 15.81
N VAL A 1012 -25.63 23.15 14.66
CA VAL A 1012 -25.34 24.02 13.52
C VAL A 1012 -25.89 25.44 13.75
N LYS A 1013 -27.05 25.60 14.40
CA LYS A 1013 -27.60 26.92 14.75
C LYS A 1013 -26.70 27.70 15.71
N THR A 1014 -25.99 27.03 16.63
CA THR A 1014 -25.04 27.71 17.55
C THR A 1014 -23.79 28.27 16.87
N LEU A 1015 -23.42 27.80 15.67
CA LEU A 1015 -22.16 28.18 15.02
C LEU A 1015 -22.18 29.55 14.33
N GLY A 1016 -23.35 30.07 13.96
CA GLY A 1016 -23.58 31.41 13.37
C GLY A 1016 -22.93 31.72 12.01
N SER A 1017 -21.84 31.03 11.65
CA SER A 1017 -20.99 31.27 10.48
C SER A 1017 -21.42 30.47 9.24
N ILE A 1018 -22.07 29.32 9.44
CA ILE A 1018 -22.48 28.41 8.38
C ILE A 1018 -23.97 28.59 8.06
N LYS A 1019 -24.30 29.28 6.96
CA LYS A 1019 -25.67 29.35 6.46
C LYS A 1019 -26.07 28.05 5.77
N MET A 1020 -26.86 27.22 6.44
CA MET A 1020 -27.52 26.04 5.86
C MET A 1020 -28.98 26.33 5.56
N SER A 1021 -29.54 25.67 4.54
CA SER A 1021 -30.98 25.70 4.28
C SER A 1021 -31.72 24.87 5.34
N SER A 1022 -32.77 25.44 5.94
CA SER A 1022 -33.69 24.71 6.82
C SER A 1022 -34.33 23.51 6.10
N MET A 1023 -34.58 23.63 4.79
CA MET A 1023 -35.15 22.55 3.98
C MET A 1023 -34.29 21.28 3.95
N LEU A 1024 -32.98 21.37 4.19
CA LEU A 1024 -32.13 20.19 4.32
C LEU A 1024 -32.53 19.33 5.53
N PHE A 1025 -32.77 19.97 6.68
CA PHE A 1025 -33.15 19.28 7.92
C PHE A 1025 -34.60 18.79 7.85
N VAL A 1026 -35.51 19.64 7.34
CA VAL A 1026 -36.93 19.30 7.14
C VAL A 1026 -37.09 18.09 6.22
N ASN A 1027 -36.47 18.08 5.03
CA ASN A 1027 -36.56 16.95 4.09
C ASN A 1027 -35.99 15.64 4.66
N ASN A 1028 -34.87 15.68 5.39
CA ASN A 1028 -34.27 14.46 5.95
C ASN A 1028 -34.98 13.98 7.23
N THR A 1029 -35.60 14.88 7.99
CA THR A 1029 -36.48 14.52 9.12
C THR A 1029 -37.76 13.87 8.61
N ALA A 1030 -38.40 14.43 7.58
CA ALA A 1030 -39.55 13.79 6.91
C ALA A 1030 -39.19 12.39 6.37
N LEU A 1031 -38.03 12.24 5.70
CA LEU A 1031 -37.55 10.95 5.23
C LEU A 1031 -37.31 9.94 6.38
N ALA A 1032 -36.81 10.40 7.52
CA ALA A 1032 -36.63 9.57 8.71
C ALA A 1032 -37.95 9.09 9.31
N HIS A 1033 -38.97 9.96 9.39
CA HIS A 1033 -40.32 9.57 9.82
C HIS A 1033 -40.96 8.56 8.83
N ILE A 1034 -40.86 8.79 7.52
CA ILE A 1034 -41.33 7.83 6.49
C ILE A 1034 -40.64 6.47 6.63
N LYS A 1035 -39.32 6.44 6.91
CA LYS A 1035 -38.59 5.19 7.13
C LYS A 1035 -39.00 4.47 8.43
N ASN A 1036 -39.47 5.20 9.43
CA ASN A 1036 -40.00 4.64 10.67
C ASN A 1036 -41.50 4.29 10.58
N GLU A 1037 -42.07 4.23 9.36
CA GLU A 1037 -43.50 3.99 9.05
C GLU A 1037 -44.47 5.08 9.57
N ASP A 1038 -43.95 6.16 10.16
CA ASP A 1038 -44.67 7.30 10.71
C ASP A 1038 -44.93 8.38 9.64
N ILE A 1039 -45.68 7.98 8.60
CA ILE A 1039 -45.91 8.82 7.42
C ILE A 1039 -46.74 10.07 7.75
N ASP A 1040 -47.66 9.98 8.73
CA ASP A 1040 -48.53 11.11 9.09
C ASP A 1040 -47.74 12.25 9.73
N SER A 1041 -46.80 11.97 10.64
CA SER A 1041 -45.90 13.00 11.18
C SER A 1041 -44.97 13.60 10.13
N ALA A 1042 -44.57 12.82 9.11
CA ALA A 1042 -43.80 13.34 7.98
C ALA A 1042 -44.62 14.31 7.12
N VAL A 1043 -45.90 14.00 6.88
CA VAL A 1043 -46.85 14.86 6.16
C VAL A 1043 -47.11 16.13 6.95
N GLU A 1044 -47.41 16.06 8.25
CA GLU A 1044 -47.64 17.25 9.10
C GLU A 1044 -46.41 18.17 9.15
N LEU A 1045 -45.20 17.61 9.22
CA LEU A 1045 -43.94 18.37 9.23
C LEU A 1045 -43.66 19.09 7.90
N LEU A 1046 -43.99 18.46 6.77
CA LEU A 1046 -43.88 19.10 5.45
C LEU A 1046 -44.98 20.14 5.23
N GLU A 1047 -46.23 19.79 5.54
CA GLU A 1047 -47.40 20.66 5.35
C GLU A 1047 -47.32 21.93 6.21
N SER A 1048 -46.97 21.80 7.50
CA SER A 1048 -46.76 22.95 8.39
C SER A 1048 -45.64 23.88 7.93
N PHE A 1049 -44.58 23.36 7.31
CA PHE A 1049 -43.49 24.18 6.76
C PHE A 1049 -43.95 25.09 5.61
N TYR A 1050 -44.81 24.58 4.71
CA TYR A 1050 -45.39 25.35 3.61
C TYR A 1050 -46.48 26.33 4.07
N ILE A 1051 -47.24 25.99 5.12
CA ILE A 1051 -48.27 26.88 5.69
C ILE A 1051 -47.65 28.06 6.47
N GLN A 1052 -46.55 27.84 7.21
CA GLN A 1052 -46.01 28.85 8.14
C GLN A 1052 -45.11 29.92 7.49
N ASN A 1053 -44.56 29.69 6.29
CA ASN A 1053 -43.54 30.57 5.68
C ASN A 1053 -43.96 31.06 4.28
N THR A 1054 -44.60 32.23 4.20
CA THR A 1054 -45.08 32.82 2.94
C THR A 1054 -43.97 33.20 1.93
N ASP A 1055 -42.72 33.35 2.36
CA ASP A 1055 -41.58 33.66 1.47
C ASP A 1055 -40.95 32.42 0.78
N ASN A 1056 -41.43 31.20 1.07
CA ASN A 1056 -40.70 29.96 0.78
C ASN A 1056 -40.98 29.30 -0.58
N GLN A 1057 -41.49 30.03 -1.60
CA GLN A 1057 -41.71 29.51 -2.96
C GLN A 1057 -40.46 28.93 -3.67
N LYS A 1058 -39.26 29.10 -3.08
CA LYS A 1058 -37.97 28.57 -3.56
C LYS A 1058 -37.55 27.24 -2.90
N SER A 1059 -38.26 26.77 -1.88
CA SER A 1059 -37.94 25.54 -1.17
C SER A 1059 -38.56 24.32 -1.86
N SER A 1060 -37.80 23.23 -1.98
CA SER A 1060 -38.15 22.06 -2.79
C SER A 1060 -38.23 20.77 -1.97
N ILE A 1061 -39.26 19.97 -2.23
CA ILE A 1061 -39.51 18.63 -1.65
C ILE A 1061 -39.03 17.52 -2.60
N SER A 1062 -38.57 17.84 -3.81
CA SER A 1062 -38.13 16.87 -4.83
C SER A 1062 -37.17 15.78 -4.32
N PHE A 1063 -36.35 16.08 -3.32
CA PHE A 1063 -35.47 15.09 -2.68
C PHE A 1063 -36.24 13.97 -1.96
N VAL A 1064 -37.32 14.30 -1.23
CA VAL A 1064 -38.15 13.32 -0.51
C VAL A 1064 -38.96 12.49 -1.50
N PHE A 1065 -39.62 13.14 -2.47
CA PHE A 1065 -40.38 12.45 -3.51
C PHE A 1065 -39.51 11.45 -4.28
N ARG A 1066 -38.32 11.86 -4.74
CA ARG A 1066 -37.39 10.96 -5.43
C ARG A 1066 -36.94 9.81 -4.54
N LYS A 1067 -36.72 10.04 -3.23
CA LYS A 1067 -36.37 8.97 -2.29
C LYS A 1067 -37.50 8.00 -1.95
N VAL A 1068 -38.75 8.47 -1.91
CA VAL A 1068 -39.95 7.64 -1.74
C VAL A 1068 -40.18 6.76 -2.97
N LEU A 1069 -39.99 7.31 -4.16
CA LEU A 1069 -40.07 6.58 -5.44
C LEU A 1069 -38.91 5.60 -5.63
N ASP A 1070 -37.66 5.99 -5.33
CA ASP A 1070 -36.49 5.07 -5.30
C ASP A 1070 -36.74 3.85 -4.39
N ALA A 1071 -37.56 4.00 -3.34
CA ALA A 1071 -37.89 2.98 -2.36
C ALA A 1071 -39.18 2.19 -2.69
N ASN A 1072 -39.89 2.53 -3.77
CA ASN A 1072 -41.21 1.97 -4.13
C ASN A 1072 -42.22 1.97 -2.95
N ASN A 1073 -42.23 3.02 -2.13
CA ASN A 1073 -43.17 3.13 -1.01
C ASN A 1073 -44.45 3.86 -1.46
N ASP A 1074 -45.33 3.12 -2.16
CA ASP A 1074 -46.56 3.68 -2.71
C ASP A 1074 -47.50 4.22 -1.62
N ALA A 1075 -47.54 3.63 -0.42
CA ALA A 1075 -48.34 4.13 0.70
C ALA A 1075 -47.89 5.50 1.23
N ALA A 1076 -46.58 5.79 1.18
CA ALA A 1076 -46.05 7.12 1.47
C ALA A 1076 -46.29 8.09 0.32
N LEU A 1077 -46.20 7.61 -0.93
CA LEU A 1077 -46.49 8.40 -2.12
C LEU A 1077 -47.95 8.88 -2.14
N ASP A 1078 -48.91 8.00 -1.88
CA ASP A 1078 -50.35 8.34 -1.83
C ASP A 1078 -50.66 9.44 -0.80
N LYS A 1079 -50.12 9.31 0.42
CA LYS A 1079 -50.30 10.32 1.49
C LYS A 1079 -49.62 11.65 1.16
N LEU A 1080 -48.45 11.63 0.52
CA LEU A 1080 -47.76 12.83 0.07
C LEU A 1080 -48.47 13.49 -1.12
N SER A 1081 -49.04 12.72 -2.06
CA SER A 1081 -49.88 13.25 -3.14
C SER A 1081 -51.17 13.90 -2.60
N ALA A 1082 -51.83 13.26 -1.62
CA ALA A 1082 -52.97 13.87 -0.93
C ALA A 1082 -52.59 15.13 -0.12
N MET A 1083 -51.35 15.25 0.37
CA MET A 1083 -50.82 16.50 0.93
C MET A 1083 -50.62 17.57 -0.16
N VAL A 1084 -50.06 17.21 -1.32
CA VAL A 1084 -49.88 18.13 -2.46
C VAL A 1084 -51.23 18.67 -2.95
N GLU A 1085 -52.24 17.82 -3.09
CA GLU A 1085 -53.60 18.23 -3.45
C GLU A 1085 -54.20 19.21 -2.43
N ARG A 1086 -54.06 18.94 -1.12
CA ARG A 1086 -54.53 19.85 -0.06
C ARG A 1086 -53.78 21.18 -0.07
N LEU A 1087 -52.46 21.17 -0.29
CA LEU A 1087 -51.63 22.37 -0.42
C LEU A 1087 -52.02 23.24 -1.64
N CYS A 1088 -52.40 22.61 -2.76
CA CYS A 1088 -52.90 23.33 -3.93
C CYS A 1088 -54.32 23.89 -3.68
N ASN A 1089 -55.24 23.05 -3.22
CA ASN A 1089 -56.67 23.37 -3.11
C ASN A 1089 -57.01 24.34 -1.96
N HIS A 1090 -56.30 24.28 -0.83
CA HIS A 1090 -56.59 25.11 0.35
C HIS A 1090 -55.60 26.27 0.55
N PHE A 1091 -54.38 26.16 0.03
CA PHE A 1091 -53.30 27.12 0.31
C PHE A 1091 -52.63 27.71 -0.96
N ALA A 1092 -53.11 27.36 -2.16
CA ALA A 1092 -52.55 27.81 -3.46
C ALA A 1092 -51.03 27.60 -3.61
N SER A 1093 -50.48 26.58 -2.96
CA SER A 1093 -49.03 26.29 -2.93
C SER A 1093 -48.63 25.26 -4.00
N TYR A 1094 -48.61 25.70 -5.25
CA TYR A 1094 -48.35 24.83 -6.42
C TYR A 1094 -46.91 24.26 -6.50
N ARG A 1095 -45.93 24.81 -5.77
CA ARG A 1095 -44.52 24.38 -5.85
C ARG A 1095 -44.32 22.89 -5.59
N ALA A 1096 -45.05 22.32 -4.62
CA ALA A 1096 -44.98 20.90 -4.30
C ALA A 1096 -45.57 20.02 -5.41
N ALA A 1097 -46.58 20.51 -6.14
CA ALA A 1097 -47.13 19.83 -7.32
C ALA A 1097 -46.18 19.88 -8.51
N THR A 1098 -45.50 21.03 -8.76
CA THR A 1098 -44.47 21.11 -9.80
C THR A 1098 -43.30 20.17 -9.52
N ASP A 1099 -42.82 20.13 -8.28
CA ASP A 1099 -41.74 19.23 -7.84
C ASP A 1099 -42.10 17.74 -8.01
N LEU A 1100 -43.36 17.37 -7.77
CA LEU A 1100 -43.88 16.00 -7.95
C LEU A 1100 -44.09 15.66 -9.45
N PHE A 1101 -44.68 16.58 -10.22
CA PHE A 1101 -44.91 16.45 -11.65
C PHE A 1101 -43.62 16.18 -12.43
N LEU A 1102 -42.57 16.97 -12.17
CA LEU A 1102 -41.26 16.78 -12.82
C LEU A 1102 -40.67 15.41 -12.52
N ILE A 1103 -40.88 14.87 -11.31
CA ILE A 1103 -40.36 13.55 -10.94
C ILE A 1103 -41.18 12.42 -11.57
N TYR A 1104 -42.51 12.57 -11.73
CA TYR A 1104 -43.30 11.61 -12.52
C TYR A 1104 -42.88 11.59 -13.99
N LEU A 1105 -42.47 12.73 -14.57
CA LEU A 1105 -41.87 12.76 -15.91
C LEU A 1105 -40.48 12.09 -15.94
N ASP A 1106 -39.56 12.43 -15.02
CA ASP A 1106 -38.23 11.80 -14.91
C ASP A 1106 -38.31 10.27 -14.78
N THR A 1107 -39.33 9.76 -14.08
CA THR A 1107 -39.54 8.33 -13.81
C THR A 1107 -40.45 7.63 -14.82
N GLY A 1108 -40.91 8.34 -15.87
CA GLY A 1108 -41.75 7.77 -16.94
C GLY A 1108 -43.20 7.45 -16.55
N ARG A 1109 -43.66 7.87 -15.36
CA ARG A 1109 -45.03 7.66 -14.85
C ARG A 1109 -46.03 8.65 -15.49
N THR A 1110 -46.17 8.58 -16.81
CA THR A 1110 -46.88 9.58 -17.61
C THR A 1110 -48.39 9.68 -17.34
N GLU A 1111 -49.06 8.59 -16.95
CA GLU A 1111 -50.49 8.64 -16.59
C GLU A 1111 -50.74 9.30 -15.22
N GLU A 1112 -49.85 9.10 -14.24
CA GLU A 1112 -49.89 9.79 -12.94
C GLU A 1112 -49.62 11.30 -13.12
N ALA A 1113 -48.65 11.66 -13.97
CA ALA A 1113 -48.38 13.04 -14.36
C ALA A 1113 -49.58 13.71 -15.07
N LYS A 1114 -50.27 13.00 -15.96
CA LYS A 1114 -51.51 13.47 -16.60
C LYS A 1114 -52.64 13.66 -15.60
N PHE A 1115 -52.82 12.72 -14.67
CA PHE A 1115 -53.85 12.81 -13.64
C PHE A 1115 -53.63 14.02 -12.74
N LEU A 1116 -52.38 14.27 -12.31
CA LEU A 1116 -52.01 15.46 -11.53
C LEU A 1116 -52.32 16.76 -12.29
N LEU A 1117 -52.00 16.85 -13.58
CA LEU A 1117 -52.41 17.99 -14.43
C LEU A 1117 -53.94 18.12 -14.59
N GLN A 1118 -54.66 16.99 -14.65
CA GLN A 1118 -56.11 16.98 -14.79
C GLN A 1118 -56.80 17.44 -13.49
N VAL A 1119 -56.24 17.12 -12.32
CA VAL A 1119 -56.69 17.64 -11.02
C VAL A 1119 -56.43 19.14 -10.90
N LEU A 1120 -55.25 19.62 -11.34
CA LEU A 1120 -54.90 21.04 -11.32
C LEU A 1120 -55.79 21.87 -12.26
N SER A 1121 -55.97 21.43 -13.51
CA SER A 1121 -56.75 22.13 -14.55
C SER A 1121 -58.26 22.23 -14.29
N LEU A 1122 -58.81 21.46 -13.35
CA LEU A 1122 -60.23 21.52 -12.98
C LEU A 1122 -60.60 22.69 -12.06
N THR A 1123 -59.64 23.48 -11.55
CA THR A 1123 -59.89 24.35 -10.38
C THR A 1123 -59.81 25.86 -10.58
N ASN A 1124 -59.25 26.43 -11.67
CA ASN A 1124 -59.33 27.89 -11.90
C ASN A 1124 -59.21 28.33 -13.38
N GLN A 1125 -59.76 29.52 -13.67
CA GLN A 1125 -59.89 30.07 -15.04
C GLN A 1125 -58.63 30.75 -15.61
N ASP A 1126 -57.53 30.83 -14.86
CA ASP A 1126 -56.30 31.51 -15.25
C ASP A 1126 -55.38 30.65 -16.15
N MET A 1127 -55.95 30.07 -17.21
CA MET A 1127 -55.30 29.25 -18.25
C MET A 1127 -54.25 30.02 -19.11
N HIS A 1128 -53.77 31.17 -18.65
CA HIS A 1128 -52.95 32.11 -19.43
C HIS A 1128 -51.43 31.91 -19.27
N GLU A 1129 -50.95 31.33 -18.16
CA GLU A 1129 -49.52 31.03 -17.98
C GLU A 1129 -49.15 29.61 -18.45
N ASP A 1130 -50.07 28.64 -18.37
CA ASP A 1130 -49.77 27.23 -18.69
C ASP A 1130 -49.46 26.97 -20.17
N SER A 1131 -50.08 27.72 -21.10
CA SER A 1131 -49.69 27.65 -22.51
C SER A 1131 -48.27 28.18 -22.78
N VAL A 1132 -47.77 29.08 -21.91
CA VAL A 1132 -46.42 29.66 -22.02
C VAL A 1132 -45.37 28.70 -21.45
N THR A 1133 -45.67 28.00 -20.35
CA THR A 1133 -44.79 26.93 -19.83
C THR A 1133 -44.73 25.73 -20.77
N LEU A 1134 -45.84 25.33 -21.40
CA LEU A 1134 -45.83 24.29 -22.45
C LEU A 1134 -44.94 24.67 -23.64
N LEU A 1135 -44.92 25.95 -24.02
CA LEU A 1135 -44.03 26.45 -25.08
C LEU A 1135 -42.55 26.51 -24.65
N ASN A 1136 -42.27 26.73 -23.36
CA ASN A 1136 -40.92 26.63 -22.80
C ASN A 1136 -40.37 25.19 -22.77
N CYS A 1137 -41.24 24.18 -22.76
CA CYS A 1137 -40.84 22.77 -22.78
C CYS A 1137 -40.62 22.19 -24.19
N LEU A 1138 -40.95 22.93 -25.26
CA LEU A 1138 -40.94 22.45 -26.65
C LEU A 1138 -39.81 23.03 -27.51
N ASP A 1139 -38.72 23.48 -26.88
CA ASP A 1139 -37.51 23.92 -27.61
C ASP A 1139 -37.04 22.84 -28.59
N LYS A 1140 -36.96 23.21 -29.88
CA LYS A 1140 -36.58 22.39 -31.05
C LYS A 1140 -37.65 21.47 -31.68
N ASP A 1141 -38.90 21.36 -31.18
CA ASP A 1141 -39.96 20.63 -31.91
C ASP A 1141 -40.92 21.56 -32.68
N PHE A 1142 -40.53 21.87 -33.92
CA PHE A 1142 -41.33 22.68 -34.85
C PHE A 1142 -42.73 22.10 -35.14
N ARG A 1143 -42.90 20.78 -35.19
CA ARG A 1143 -44.19 20.17 -35.57
C ARG A 1143 -45.21 20.32 -34.45
N SER A 1144 -44.79 20.04 -33.21
CA SER A 1144 -45.65 20.20 -32.04
C SER A 1144 -45.95 21.68 -31.76
N ALA A 1145 -44.96 22.56 -31.89
CA ALA A 1145 -45.15 24.01 -31.76
C ALA A 1145 -46.13 24.58 -32.82
N LYS A 1146 -46.03 24.13 -34.08
CA LYS A 1146 -46.97 24.51 -35.15
C LYS A 1146 -48.40 24.02 -34.88
N ALA A 1147 -48.56 22.74 -34.51
CA ALA A 1147 -49.88 22.18 -34.18
C ALA A 1147 -50.53 22.88 -32.98
N LEU A 1148 -49.73 23.26 -31.97
CA LEU A 1148 -50.18 24.05 -30.82
C LEU A 1148 -50.63 25.46 -31.25
N TYR A 1149 -49.87 26.14 -32.10
CA TYR A 1149 -50.23 27.47 -32.61
C TYR A 1149 -51.51 27.44 -33.48
N GLU A 1150 -51.64 26.46 -34.37
CA GLU A 1150 -52.86 26.25 -35.18
C GLU A 1150 -54.09 25.98 -34.29
N ARG A 1151 -53.90 25.26 -33.18
CA ARG A 1151 -54.94 25.02 -32.18
C ARG A 1151 -55.30 26.27 -31.36
N MET A 1152 -54.32 27.05 -30.92
CA MET A 1152 -54.56 28.34 -30.25
C MET A 1152 -55.36 29.30 -31.13
N GLN A 1153 -55.09 29.33 -32.44
CA GLN A 1153 -55.88 30.10 -33.41
C GLN A 1153 -57.32 29.57 -33.55
N ALA A 1154 -57.51 28.23 -33.58
CA ALA A 1154 -58.85 27.62 -33.62
C ALA A 1154 -59.66 27.86 -32.33
N GLU A 1155 -59.00 27.97 -31.19
CA GLU A 1155 -59.59 28.25 -29.86
C GLU A 1155 -59.69 29.76 -29.55
N GLY A 1156 -59.24 30.64 -30.47
CA GLY A 1156 -59.37 32.10 -30.36
C GLY A 1156 -58.38 32.77 -29.38
N VAL A 1157 -57.32 32.07 -28.98
CA VAL A 1157 -56.34 32.51 -27.97
C VAL A 1157 -55.26 33.38 -28.62
N LYS A 1158 -55.04 34.59 -28.08
CA LYS A 1158 -53.94 35.46 -28.50
C LYS A 1158 -52.65 35.08 -27.78
N ALA A 1159 -51.63 34.69 -28.55
CA ALA A 1159 -50.27 34.53 -28.06
C ALA A 1159 -49.63 35.90 -27.70
N ASP A 1160 -48.75 35.90 -26.70
CA ASP A 1160 -47.98 37.07 -26.28
C ASP A 1160 -46.76 37.32 -27.18
N GLU A 1161 -46.13 38.51 -27.06
CA GLU A 1161 -44.99 38.88 -27.91
C GLU A 1161 -43.79 37.93 -27.77
N LEU A 1162 -43.55 37.33 -26.60
CA LEU A 1162 -42.39 36.47 -26.36
C LEU A 1162 -42.59 35.11 -27.06
N THR A 1163 -43.79 34.55 -26.93
CA THR A 1163 -44.23 33.34 -27.64
C THR A 1163 -44.18 33.53 -29.16
N LEU A 1164 -44.69 34.66 -29.67
CA LEU A 1164 -44.64 34.98 -31.10
C LEU A 1164 -43.20 35.12 -31.60
N LYS A 1165 -42.29 35.76 -30.83
CA LYS A 1165 -40.86 35.86 -31.19
C LYS A 1165 -40.15 34.50 -31.24
N ARG A 1166 -40.45 33.56 -30.32
CA ARG A 1166 -39.90 32.20 -30.37
C ARG A 1166 -40.48 31.34 -31.49
N LEU A 1167 -41.79 31.40 -31.73
CA LEU A 1167 -42.40 30.76 -32.89
C LEU A 1167 -41.80 31.30 -34.20
N ALA A 1168 -41.60 32.62 -34.32
CA ALA A 1168 -40.95 33.21 -35.49
C ALA A 1168 -39.51 32.67 -35.69
N LEU A 1169 -38.76 32.45 -34.61
CA LEU A 1169 -37.45 31.80 -34.66
C LEU A 1169 -37.56 30.35 -35.17
N LEU A 1170 -38.46 29.54 -34.62
CA LEU A 1170 -38.65 28.13 -35.01
C LEU A 1170 -39.10 27.99 -36.48
N TYR A 1171 -39.98 28.86 -36.96
CA TYR A 1171 -40.37 28.90 -38.39
C TYR A 1171 -39.16 29.26 -39.28
N LYS A 1172 -38.34 30.24 -38.88
CA LYS A 1172 -37.11 30.62 -39.60
C LYS A 1172 -36.06 29.50 -39.61
N GLU A 1173 -35.85 28.81 -38.49
CA GLU A 1173 -34.93 27.66 -38.39
C GLU A 1173 -35.40 26.45 -39.20
N ALA A 1174 -36.73 26.24 -39.30
CA ALA A 1174 -37.33 25.22 -40.15
C ALA A 1174 -37.38 25.59 -41.65
N GLY A 1175 -37.06 26.84 -42.02
CA GLY A 1175 -37.13 27.34 -43.40
C GLY A 1175 -38.55 27.63 -43.91
N GLU A 1176 -39.54 27.73 -43.00
CA GLU A 1176 -40.95 27.98 -43.31
C GLU A 1176 -41.32 29.47 -43.12
N PRO A 1177 -42.24 30.02 -43.92
CA PRO A 1177 -42.66 31.41 -43.76
C PRO A 1177 -43.44 31.63 -42.46
N VAL A 1178 -43.06 32.64 -41.69
CA VAL A 1178 -43.73 33.01 -40.42
C VAL A 1178 -45.17 33.49 -40.73
N PRO A 1179 -46.23 32.87 -40.17
CA PRO A 1179 -47.62 33.14 -40.57
C PRO A 1179 -48.26 34.32 -39.83
N PHE A 1180 -47.48 35.15 -39.14
CA PHE A 1180 -47.91 36.30 -38.35
C PHE A 1180 -46.87 37.43 -38.39
N GLU A 1181 -47.29 38.65 -38.08
CA GLU A 1181 -46.38 39.81 -38.01
C GLU A 1181 -45.42 39.68 -36.82
N GLU A 1182 -44.11 39.79 -37.08
CA GLU A 1182 -43.08 39.66 -36.05
C GLU A 1182 -43.02 40.94 -35.19
N PRO A 1183 -43.22 40.87 -33.85
CA PRO A 1183 -43.25 42.08 -33.03
C PRO A 1183 -41.88 42.78 -33.00
N PRO A 1184 -41.84 44.12 -33.04
CA PRO A 1184 -40.60 44.86 -33.20
C PRO A 1184 -39.57 44.60 -32.08
N ILE A 1185 -38.30 44.74 -32.44
CA ILE A 1185 -37.18 44.67 -31.49
C ILE A 1185 -37.08 46.01 -30.76
N GLN A 1186 -37.65 46.09 -29.56
CA GLN A 1186 -37.39 47.21 -28.65
C GLN A 1186 -36.07 46.98 -27.92
N GLU A 1187 -35.02 47.71 -28.31
CA GLU A 1187 -33.81 47.89 -27.54
C GLU A 1187 -34.11 48.71 -26.27
N ASN A 1188 -34.72 48.11 -25.25
CA ASN A 1188 -34.75 48.64 -23.88
C ASN A 1188 -35.36 47.63 -22.89
N ARG A 1189 -34.52 47.08 -21.99
CA ARG A 1189 -34.89 46.76 -20.60
C ARG A 1189 -33.67 46.33 -19.79
N GLU A 1190 -33.08 47.30 -19.10
CA GLU A 1190 -32.53 47.00 -17.77
C GLU A 1190 -33.67 46.52 -16.84
N LYS A 1191 -33.32 45.73 -15.81
CA LYS A 1191 -34.18 45.32 -14.69
C LYS A 1191 -35.40 44.44 -15.02
N TYR A 1192 -35.14 43.17 -15.35
CA TYR A 1192 -35.85 42.05 -14.74
C TYR A 1192 -34.84 40.91 -14.48
N PRO A 1193 -34.81 40.28 -13.28
CA PRO A 1193 -34.08 39.03 -13.09
C PRO A 1193 -34.79 37.89 -13.85
N PRO A 1194 -34.07 36.88 -14.36
CA PRO A 1194 -34.71 35.76 -15.04
C PRO A 1194 -35.58 34.96 -14.06
N PRO A 1195 -36.81 34.58 -14.42
CA PRO A 1195 -37.50 33.49 -13.75
C PRO A 1195 -36.74 32.18 -14.02
N HIS A 1196 -36.68 31.31 -13.00
CA HIS A 1196 -35.93 30.06 -12.99
C HIS A 1196 -36.87 28.85 -12.97
#